data_AF-A0AAD5F3P5-F1
#
_entry.id   AF-A0AAD5F3P5-F1
#
_cell.length_a   1.000
_cell.length_b   1.000
_cell.length_c   1.000
_cell.angle_alpha   90.00
_cell.angle_beta   90.00
_cell.angle_gamma   90.00
#
_symmetry.space_group_name_H-M   'P 1'
#
loop_
_entity.id
_entity.type
_entity.pdbx_description
1 polymer ?
#
loop_
_entity_poly.entity_id
_entity_poly.type
_entity_poly.pdbx_seq_one_letter_code
_entity_poly.pdbx_strand_id
1 'polypeptide(L)'
;MDITEVEESLFAASDAKLHGELCKELSAIYCRVMAIFPSLEAARPRSKSGIQALCSLHVALEKAKNVLQHCSECSKLYLAITGDSVLSKFEKARCALMDSLRRVEDIVPQSIGCQIEEIVSELEGTVFSLDPSEKQVGDEIIALLQQGRKFDNCNDNNELESFHQAAIKLGITSSRAALTERRALKKLIQRARAEEDKRKESIVAYLLHLMRKYSKLFRSEISDDNDSQGSAPCSPTIQGSIEDAAPGDNGQAFDRQLSKLSSFNFKSSFNSKPNNRRSGQMPLPPEELRCPISLQLMYDPVIIASGQTYERICIEKWFSDGHNTCPKTKQKLSHLSLTPNYCVKGLIASWCEQNGISVPDGPPESLDLNYWRLALSESESTNSKSMGSVGSCKLKGVKVVPLEESATIDEAVGNETEDVSPVEEQSELDAFESYQGLLTVLNEGADFRKKCKVVEQLRFLLKDDEEARMYMGANGFVEALLRFLKSAVREANVLAQESGAMALFNLAVNNNRNKETMLASGVISLLEEMISNPSSHGPATALYLNLSCLEEAKHIVGTSPAVPFLTQLLQANVEIQCKLDGLHALYNLSGIPSNIPNLLSAGIISGLQTLLANSGGLTWTEKCTAVLINLASSSSARDEMISNSGLISALATILEADEPIEQEQAVSCLFLLCNGNDKCSQMVLKEGVIPALVSISVNGTSRGKEKAQKLLMLFREQRQRDQPPAEAEVHLSVENSDKPMSVPESKPLCKSVSRRKMSKPFRFLWKSKSYSVYQC
;
A
#
# COMPACT_ATOMS: atom_id res chain seq x y z
N MET A 1 -1.53 28.18 14.02
CA MET A 1 -0.72 28.61 12.87
C MET A 1 -0.33 30.06 13.08
N ASP A 2 0.78 30.52 12.50
CA ASP A 2 1.04 31.95 12.43
C ASP A 2 0.14 32.60 11.37
N ILE A 3 -0.32 33.82 11.64
CA ILE A 3 -1.31 34.52 10.80
C ILE A 3 -0.77 34.72 9.37
N THR A 4 0.54 34.82 9.20
CA THR A 4 1.22 34.96 7.90
C THR A 4 1.14 33.72 7.01
N GLU A 5 0.91 32.51 7.54
CA GLU A 5 0.66 31.32 6.70
C GLU A 5 -0.78 31.31 6.13
N VAL A 6 -1.69 32.09 6.72
CA VAL A 6 -3.10 32.14 6.28
C VAL A 6 -3.25 32.99 5.03
N GLU A 7 -2.54 34.12 4.93
CA GLU A 7 -2.60 35.03 3.77
C GLU A 7 -2.05 34.40 2.47
N GLU A 8 -1.02 33.55 2.55
CA GLU A 8 -0.52 32.78 1.38
C GLU A 8 -1.51 31.70 0.89
N SER A 9 -2.61 31.45 1.62
CA SER A 9 -3.57 30.38 1.33
C SER A 9 -4.94 30.86 0.82
N LEU A 10 -5.10 32.17 0.57
CA LEU A 10 -6.35 32.76 0.07
C LEU A 10 -6.68 32.25 -1.34
N PHE A 11 -7.62 31.32 -1.43
CA PHE A 11 -8.11 30.75 -2.67
C PHE A 11 -8.89 31.82 -3.47
N ALA A 12 -8.24 32.47 -4.43
CA ALA A 12 -8.92 33.37 -5.33
C ALA A 12 -9.89 32.58 -6.22
N ALA A 13 -11.16 32.98 -6.29
CA ALA A 13 -12.17 32.31 -7.10
C ALA A 13 -11.82 32.24 -8.60
N SER A 14 -10.90 33.11 -9.06
CA SER A 14 -10.27 33.09 -10.39
C SER A 14 -9.52 31.81 -10.74
N ASP A 15 -9.13 31.02 -9.75
CA ASP A 15 -8.21 29.88 -9.92
C ASP A 15 -8.97 28.57 -10.22
N ALA A 16 -10.30 28.59 -10.14
CA ALA A 16 -11.17 27.52 -10.59
C ALA A 16 -11.08 27.33 -12.12
N LYS A 17 -10.88 26.09 -12.57
CA LYS A 17 -10.78 25.77 -14.02
C LYS A 17 -12.15 25.58 -14.68
N LEU A 18 -13.16 25.27 -13.89
CA LEU A 18 -14.53 24.94 -14.26
C LEU A 18 -15.37 25.13 -12.97
N HIS A 19 -16.69 25.24 -13.07
CA HIS A 19 -17.59 25.45 -11.93
C HIS A 19 -17.27 26.74 -11.15
N GLY A 20 -17.00 27.82 -11.90
CA GLY A 20 -16.43 29.07 -11.36
C GLY A 20 -17.31 29.77 -10.31
N GLU A 21 -18.61 29.91 -10.57
CA GLU A 21 -19.52 30.58 -9.63
C GLU A 21 -19.75 29.75 -8.36
N LEU A 22 -19.81 28.41 -8.45
CA LEU A 22 -19.81 27.51 -7.28
C LEU A 22 -18.58 27.76 -6.39
N CYS A 23 -17.39 27.83 -7.01
CA CYS A 23 -16.14 28.08 -6.30
C CYS A 23 -16.11 29.47 -5.64
N LYS A 24 -16.71 30.47 -6.30
CA LYS A 24 -16.80 31.87 -5.84
C LYS A 24 -17.70 32.01 -4.62
N GLU A 25 -18.89 31.44 -4.65
CA GLU A 25 -19.84 31.43 -3.53
C GLU A 25 -19.25 30.71 -2.31
N LEU A 26 -18.77 29.46 -2.47
CA LEU A 26 -18.17 28.72 -1.35
C LEU A 26 -16.87 29.39 -0.84
N SER A 27 -16.07 30.00 -1.71
CA SER A 27 -14.85 30.70 -1.26
C SER A 27 -15.17 31.98 -0.50
N ALA A 28 -16.21 32.72 -0.87
CA ALA A 28 -16.63 33.92 -0.12
C ALA A 28 -17.03 33.54 1.32
N ILE A 29 -17.86 32.50 1.47
CA ILE A 29 -18.28 31.98 2.78
C ILE A 29 -17.08 31.41 3.56
N TYR A 30 -16.20 30.64 2.91
CA TYR A 30 -14.97 30.13 3.52
C TYR A 30 -14.10 31.26 4.07
N CYS A 31 -13.92 32.36 3.33
CA CYS A 31 -13.20 33.53 3.78
C CYS A 31 -13.88 34.23 4.97
N ARG A 32 -15.22 34.34 5.00
CA ARG A 32 -15.95 34.88 6.17
C ARG A 32 -15.72 34.04 7.42
N VAL A 33 -15.84 32.71 7.32
CA VAL A 33 -15.61 31.81 8.46
C VAL A 33 -14.14 31.85 8.92
N MET A 34 -13.18 31.87 8.00
CA MET A 34 -11.77 32.01 8.34
C MET A 34 -11.44 33.35 9.02
N ALA A 35 -12.14 34.44 8.69
CA ALA A 35 -11.94 35.74 9.33
C ALA A 35 -12.40 35.76 10.81
N ILE A 36 -13.46 35.02 11.17
CA ILE A 36 -13.89 34.90 12.57
C ILE A 36 -13.09 33.84 13.35
N PHE A 37 -12.45 32.88 12.67
CA PHE A 37 -11.78 31.72 13.29
C PHE A 37 -10.76 32.07 14.41
N PRO A 38 -9.88 33.10 14.27
CA PRO A 38 -8.99 33.50 15.36
C PRO A 38 -9.73 33.97 16.62
N SER A 39 -10.91 34.58 16.46
CA SER A 39 -11.76 34.99 17.59
C SER A 39 -12.43 33.78 18.27
N LEU A 40 -12.76 32.74 17.51
CA LEU A 40 -13.27 31.47 18.01
C LEU A 40 -12.21 30.71 18.83
N GLU A 41 -10.96 30.65 18.35
CA GLU A 41 -9.84 30.09 19.11
C GLU A 41 -9.53 30.92 20.36
N ALA A 42 -9.56 32.25 20.27
CA ALA A 42 -9.33 33.16 21.38
C ALA A 42 -10.37 33.04 22.50
N ALA A 43 -11.63 32.67 22.18
CA ALA A 43 -12.67 32.40 23.16
C ALA A 43 -12.36 31.19 24.07
N ARG A 44 -11.46 30.28 23.63
CA ARG A 44 -10.97 29.11 24.39
C ARG A 44 -12.07 28.34 25.12
N PRO A 45 -13.03 27.72 24.41
CA PRO A 45 -14.05 26.89 25.05
C PRO A 45 -13.40 25.77 25.88
N ARG A 46 -13.56 25.83 27.21
CA ARG A 46 -12.91 24.89 28.16
C ARG A 46 -13.73 23.62 28.41
N SER A 47 -14.88 23.47 27.75
CA SER A 47 -15.72 22.28 27.80
C SER A 47 -15.31 21.27 26.72
N LYS A 48 -15.44 19.98 27.01
CA LYS A 48 -15.20 18.91 26.02
C LYS A 48 -16.08 19.09 24.77
N SER A 49 -17.34 19.50 24.96
CA SER A 49 -18.28 19.81 23.87
C SER A 49 -17.82 20.97 23.00
N GLY A 50 -17.31 22.06 23.57
CA GLY A 50 -16.84 23.21 22.81
C GLY A 50 -15.53 22.97 22.07
N ILE A 51 -14.62 22.16 22.63
CA ILE A 51 -13.45 21.65 21.90
C ILE A 51 -13.90 20.79 20.71
N GLN A 52 -14.86 19.88 20.92
CA GLN A 52 -15.41 19.03 19.86
C GLN A 52 -16.16 19.84 18.77
N ALA A 53 -16.84 20.93 19.13
CA ALA A 53 -17.47 21.85 18.19
C ALA A 53 -16.43 22.58 17.31
N LEU A 54 -15.37 23.15 17.91
CA LEU A 54 -14.28 23.78 17.14
C LEU A 54 -13.54 22.77 16.23
N CYS A 55 -13.28 21.56 16.72
CA CYS A 55 -12.71 20.48 15.88
C CYS A 55 -13.63 20.13 14.70
N SER A 56 -14.95 20.11 14.92
CA SER A 56 -15.93 19.87 13.85
C SER A 56 -15.91 20.98 12.80
N LEU A 57 -15.81 22.25 13.23
CA LEU A 57 -15.70 23.40 12.34
C LEU A 57 -14.40 23.39 11.54
N HIS A 58 -13.27 23.05 12.16
CA HIS A 58 -11.99 22.91 11.47
C HIS A 58 -12.02 21.80 10.40
N VAL A 59 -12.66 20.66 10.68
CA VAL A 59 -12.88 19.59 9.70
C VAL A 59 -13.82 20.01 8.57
N ALA A 60 -14.85 20.82 8.86
CA ALA A 60 -15.73 21.37 7.83
C ALA A 60 -15.02 22.38 6.92
N LEU A 61 -14.18 23.25 7.48
CA LEU A 61 -13.32 24.18 6.76
C LEU A 61 -12.34 23.48 5.83
N GLU A 62 -11.63 22.45 6.31
CA GLU A 62 -10.74 21.66 5.44
C GLU A 62 -11.52 20.89 4.36
N LYS A 63 -12.72 20.37 4.65
CA LYS A 63 -13.59 19.79 3.60
C LYS A 63 -13.93 20.80 2.50
N ALA A 64 -14.35 22.01 2.86
CA ALA A 64 -14.65 23.08 1.90
C ALA A 64 -13.42 23.48 1.06
N LYS A 65 -12.27 23.70 1.72
CA LYS A 65 -10.98 23.99 1.07
C LYS A 65 -10.55 22.90 0.09
N ASN A 66 -10.70 21.62 0.45
CA ASN A 66 -10.39 20.50 -0.45
C ASN A 66 -11.34 20.44 -1.68
N VAL A 67 -12.60 20.86 -1.55
CA VAL A 67 -13.54 20.99 -2.68
C VAL A 67 -13.14 22.14 -3.63
N LEU A 68 -12.74 23.29 -3.09
CA LEU A 68 -12.19 24.41 -3.88
C LEU A 68 -10.88 24.01 -4.59
N GLN A 69 -9.95 23.38 -3.88
CA GLN A 69 -8.70 22.88 -4.45
C GLN A 69 -8.94 21.80 -5.53
N HIS A 70 -10.00 21.00 -5.43
CA HIS A 70 -10.36 20.05 -6.49
C HIS A 70 -10.66 20.78 -7.82
N CYS A 71 -11.41 21.88 -7.77
CA CYS A 71 -11.87 22.60 -8.97
C CYS A 71 -10.76 23.43 -9.64
N SER A 72 -9.72 23.82 -8.90
CA SER A 72 -8.50 24.42 -9.45
C SER A 72 -7.47 23.38 -9.92
N GLU A 73 -7.26 22.27 -9.21
CA GLU A 73 -6.20 21.29 -9.55
C GLU A 73 -6.58 20.33 -10.68
N CYS A 74 -7.85 19.94 -10.78
CA CYS A 74 -8.27 18.81 -11.60
C CYS A 74 -8.22 19.09 -13.12
N SER A 75 -8.68 18.13 -13.93
CA SER A 75 -8.83 18.23 -15.37
C SER A 75 -10.20 18.83 -15.70
N LYS A 76 -10.26 19.81 -16.63
CA LYS A 76 -11.53 20.41 -17.09
C LYS A 76 -12.48 19.34 -17.64
N LEU A 77 -11.97 18.44 -18.48
CA LEU A 77 -12.73 17.32 -19.07
C LEU A 77 -13.32 16.42 -17.98
N TYR A 78 -12.58 16.16 -16.91
CA TYR A 78 -13.06 15.35 -15.79
C TYR A 78 -14.07 16.09 -14.91
N LEU A 79 -13.83 17.37 -14.61
CA LEU A 79 -14.77 18.22 -13.85
C LEU A 79 -16.10 18.38 -14.58
N ALA A 80 -16.10 18.45 -15.91
CA ALA A 80 -17.32 18.51 -16.72
C ALA A 80 -18.16 17.22 -16.57
N ILE A 81 -17.57 16.05 -16.84
CA ILE A 81 -18.28 14.75 -16.74
C ILE A 81 -18.56 14.30 -15.30
N THR A 82 -18.08 15.03 -14.30
CA THR A 82 -18.37 14.79 -12.87
C THR A 82 -19.16 15.93 -12.23
N GLY A 83 -19.75 16.85 -13.02
CA GLY A 83 -20.46 18.03 -12.53
C GLY A 83 -21.41 17.76 -11.36
N ASP A 84 -22.34 16.82 -11.51
CA ASP A 84 -23.31 16.49 -10.44
C ASP A 84 -22.65 15.92 -9.17
N SER A 85 -21.52 15.21 -9.32
CA SER A 85 -20.71 14.73 -8.18
C SER A 85 -19.86 15.84 -7.54
N VAL A 86 -19.50 16.88 -8.30
CA VAL A 86 -18.88 18.10 -7.76
C VAL A 86 -19.94 18.89 -6.99
N LEU A 87 -21.11 19.14 -7.58
CA LEU A 87 -22.24 19.83 -6.96
C LEU A 87 -22.63 19.20 -5.61
N SER A 88 -22.76 17.87 -5.56
CA SER A 88 -23.04 17.15 -4.31
C SER A 88 -21.98 17.35 -3.21
N LYS A 89 -20.71 17.60 -3.58
CA LYS A 89 -19.64 17.92 -2.60
C LYS A 89 -19.70 19.37 -2.13
N PHE A 90 -20.12 20.32 -2.98
CA PHE A 90 -20.39 21.69 -2.58
C PHE A 90 -21.55 21.74 -1.56
N GLU A 91 -22.68 21.08 -1.84
CA GLU A 91 -23.79 20.97 -0.89
C GLU A 91 -23.38 20.27 0.42
N LYS A 92 -22.65 19.15 0.36
CA LYS A 92 -22.13 18.47 1.57
C LYS A 92 -21.12 19.32 2.36
N ALA A 93 -20.40 20.26 1.71
CA ALA A 93 -19.58 21.25 2.40
C ALA A 93 -20.43 22.36 3.04
N ARG A 94 -21.50 22.82 2.37
CA ARG A 94 -22.48 23.80 2.88
C ARG A 94 -23.09 23.34 4.20
N CYS A 95 -23.66 22.14 4.21
CA CYS A 95 -24.27 21.57 5.42
C CYS A 95 -23.22 21.36 6.53
N ALA A 96 -22.05 20.80 6.21
CA ALA A 96 -21.00 20.58 7.21
C ALA A 96 -20.51 21.88 7.86
N LEU A 97 -20.40 22.98 7.11
CA LEU A 97 -20.10 24.30 7.67
C LEU A 97 -21.26 24.83 8.52
N MET A 98 -22.49 24.82 8.02
CA MET A 98 -23.69 25.28 8.72
C MET A 98 -23.90 24.55 10.07
N ASP A 99 -23.82 23.22 10.07
CA ASP A 99 -24.03 22.40 11.26
C ASP A 99 -22.91 22.55 12.29
N SER A 100 -21.67 22.81 11.85
CA SER A 100 -20.55 23.04 12.75
C SER A 100 -20.50 24.47 13.30
N LEU A 101 -20.96 25.45 12.53
CA LEU A 101 -21.15 26.83 12.96
C LEU A 101 -22.21 26.93 14.06
N ARG A 102 -23.42 26.39 13.84
CA ARG A 102 -24.49 26.35 14.85
C ARG A 102 -24.02 25.72 16.17
N ARG A 103 -23.27 24.60 16.10
CA ARG A 103 -22.68 23.95 17.29
C ARG A 103 -21.61 24.77 18.02
N VAL A 104 -21.08 25.83 17.42
CA VAL A 104 -20.13 26.76 18.05
C VAL A 104 -20.85 28.01 18.59
N GLU A 105 -21.97 28.39 18.00
CA GLU A 105 -22.81 29.54 18.36
C GLU A 105 -23.19 29.55 19.85
N ASP A 106 -23.73 28.44 20.37
CA ASP A 106 -24.12 28.24 21.78
C ASP A 106 -22.96 28.40 22.80
N ILE A 107 -21.72 28.47 22.31
CA ILE A 107 -20.50 28.30 23.12
C ILE A 107 -19.63 29.58 23.09
N VAL A 108 -19.96 30.55 22.25
CA VAL A 108 -19.18 31.81 22.08
C VAL A 108 -19.92 33.03 22.66
N PRO A 109 -19.20 34.13 22.96
CA PRO A 109 -19.84 35.39 23.33
C PRO A 109 -20.80 35.90 22.25
N GLN A 110 -21.91 36.53 22.65
CA GLN A 110 -22.98 37.04 21.76
C GLN A 110 -22.46 37.85 20.56
N SER A 111 -21.40 38.64 20.75
CA SER A 111 -20.78 39.45 19.69
C SER A 111 -20.12 38.63 18.58
N ILE A 112 -19.81 37.36 18.83
CA ILE A 112 -19.36 36.39 17.82
C ILE A 112 -20.55 35.52 17.38
N GLY A 113 -21.48 35.19 18.30
CA GLY A 113 -22.73 34.48 17.98
C GLY A 113 -23.50 35.13 16.83
N CYS A 114 -23.75 36.45 16.88
CA CYS A 114 -24.43 37.15 15.78
C CYS A 114 -23.63 37.17 14.45
N GLN A 115 -22.29 37.08 14.49
CA GLN A 115 -21.48 36.92 13.26
C GLN A 115 -21.57 35.50 12.69
N ILE A 116 -21.78 34.49 13.55
CA ILE A 116 -22.09 33.12 13.14
C ILE A 116 -23.50 33.07 12.53
N GLU A 117 -24.50 33.65 13.19
CA GLU A 117 -25.90 33.75 12.75
C GLU A 117 -26.04 34.38 11.35
N GLU A 118 -25.29 35.46 11.07
CA GLU A 118 -25.19 36.05 9.72
C GLU A 118 -24.66 35.07 8.66
N ILE A 119 -23.61 34.32 8.98
CA ILE A 119 -22.97 33.38 8.04
C ILE A 119 -23.82 32.12 7.86
N VAL A 120 -24.50 31.66 8.92
CA VAL A 120 -25.49 30.56 8.85
C VAL A 120 -26.68 30.99 7.97
N SER A 121 -27.16 32.22 8.10
CA SER A 121 -28.22 32.77 7.24
C SER A 121 -27.79 32.86 5.76
N GLU A 122 -26.55 33.25 5.48
CA GLU A 122 -25.97 33.24 4.12
C GLU A 122 -25.82 31.82 3.56
N LEU A 123 -25.35 30.87 4.39
CA LEU A 123 -25.27 29.44 4.04
C LEU A 123 -26.63 28.83 3.73
N GLU A 124 -27.67 29.16 4.49
CA GLU A 124 -29.05 28.69 4.25
C GLU A 124 -29.60 29.21 2.91
N GLY A 125 -29.41 30.50 2.62
CA GLY A 125 -29.86 31.15 1.39
C GLY A 125 -29.06 30.80 0.13
N THR A 126 -27.84 30.24 0.27
CA THR A 126 -27.00 29.83 -0.85
C THR A 126 -27.53 28.56 -1.51
N VAL A 127 -27.82 28.60 -2.81
CA VAL A 127 -28.30 27.45 -3.60
C VAL A 127 -27.31 27.18 -4.73
N PHE A 128 -26.52 26.11 -4.59
CA PHE A 128 -25.51 25.78 -5.59
C PHE A 128 -26.15 25.24 -6.87
N SER A 129 -25.68 25.71 -8.02
CA SER A 129 -26.08 25.20 -9.34
C SER A 129 -24.90 25.14 -10.31
N LEU A 130 -24.93 24.17 -11.22
CA LEU A 130 -23.93 24.01 -12.29
C LEU A 130 -24.27 24.96 -13.45
N ASP A 131 -23.24 25.53 -14.08
CA ASP A 131 -23.45 26.29 -15.32
C ASP A 131 -24.07 25.36 -16.40
N PRO A 132 -25.19 25.75 -17.04
CA PRO A 132 -25.87 24.89 -18.02
C PRO A 132 -25.01 24.53 -19.23
N SER A 133 -24.07 25.39 -19.63
CA SER A 133 -23.17 25.13 -20.75
C SER A 133 -22.02 24.21 -20.35
N GLU A 134 -21.44 24.37 -19.15
CA GLU A 134 -20.45 23.43 -18.61
C GLU A 134 -21.07 22.04 -18.40
N LYS A 135 -22.31 21.96 -17.91
CA LYS A 135 -23.06 20.71 -17.78
C LYS A 135 -23.35 20.05 -19.13
N GLN A 136 -23.88 20.81 -20.11
CA GLN A 136 -24.13 20.29 -21.46
C GLN A 136 -22.87 19.67 -22.07
N VAL A 137 -21.70 20.27 -21.87
CA VAL A 137 -20.43 19.73 -22.37
C VAL A 137 -19.97 18.48 -21.61
N GLY A 138 -20.27 18.40 -20.31
CA GLY A 138 -20.16 17.15 -19.55
C GLY A 138 -20.99 16.03 -20.18
N ASP A 139 -22.27 16.29 -20.45
CA ASP A 139 -23.20 15.31 -21.04
C ASP A 139 -22.79 14.90 -22.48
N GLU A 140 -22.29 15.84 -23.30
CA GLU A 140 -21.73 15.56 -24.63
C GLU A 140 -20.51 14.60 -24.55
N ILE A 141 -19.60 14.81 -23.59
CA ILE A 141 -18.43 13.93 -23.38
C ILE A 141 -18.85 12.58 -22.78
N ILE A 142 -19.85 12.54 -21.90
CA ILE A 142 -20.43 11.31 -21.35
C ILE A 142 -21.07 10.46 -22.47
N ALA A 143 -21.77 11.09 -23.42
CA ALA A 143 -22.33 10.38 -24.58
C ALA A 143 -21.24 9.72 -25.44
N LEU A 144 -20.11 10.41 -25.68
CA LEU A 144 -18.95 9.85 -26.39
C LEU A 144 -18.32 8.67 -25.61
N LEU A 145 -18.11 8.83 -24.29
CA LEU A 145 -17.65 7.78 -23.37
C LEU A 145 -18.51 6.51 -23.39
N GLN A 146 -19.81 6.64 -23.66
CA GLN A 146 -20.74 5.51 -23.80
C GLN A 146 -20.74 4.90 -25.21
N GLN A 147 -20.55 5.71 -26.25
CA GLN A 147 -20.50 5.25 -27.65
C GLN A 147 -19.18 4.52 -27.97
N GLY A 148 -18.04 5.01 -27.47
CA GLY A 148 -16.72 4.39 -27.64
C GLY A 148 -16.59 2.97 -27.04
N ARG A 149 -17.61 2.48 -26.31
CA ARG A 149 -17.70 1.10 -25.80
C ARG A 149 -18.43 0.12 -26.73
N LYS A 150 -18.89 0.55 -27.92
CA LYS A 150 -19.80 -0.25 -28.77
C LYS A 150 -19.37 -0.45 -30.24
N PHE A 151 -18.26 0.14 -30.69
CA PHE A 151 -17.91 0.13 -32.12
C PHE A 151 -16.64 -0.65 -32.45
N ASP A 152 -16.82 -1.84 -33.04
CA ASP A 152 -15.80 -2.52 -33.85
C ASP A 152 -15.79 -2.05 -35.32
N ASN A 153 -16.74 -1.21 -35.74
CA ASN A 153 -16.84 -0.62 -37.09
C ASN A 153 -17.64 0.70 -37.10
N CYS A 154 -16.97 1.86 -37.03
CA CYS A 154 -17.49 3.14 -37.53
C CYS A 154 -16.34 4.13 -37.79
N ASN A 155 -16.63 5.26 -38.43
CA ASN A 155 -15.63 6.20 -38.95
C ASN A 155 -14.90 6.98 -37.83
N ASP A 156 -13.58 6.76 -37.73
CA ASP A 156 -12.68 7.22 -36.65
C ASP A 156 -12.65 8.75 -36.44
N ASN A 157 -13.12 9.52 -37.43
CA ASN A 157 -13.09 10.98 -37.46
C ASN A 157 -14.23 11.64 -36.67
N ASN A 158 -15.45 11.10 -36.72
CA ASN A 158 -16.64 11.77 -36.17
C ASN A 158 -16.60 11.84 -34.62
N GLU A 159 -16.04 10.80 -33.97
CA GLU A 159 -15.76 10.79 -32.52
C GLU A 159 -14.77 11.90 -32.14
N LEU A 160 -13.72 12.06 -32.95
CA LEU A 160 -12.65 13.04 -32.72
C LEU A 160 -13.15 14.48 -32.92
N GLU A 161 -13.97 14.72 -33.94
CA GLU A 161 -14.60 16.02 -34.22
C GLU A 161 -15.57 16.43 -33.09
N SER A 162 -16.39 15.48 -32.62
CA SER A 162 -17.29 15.71 -31.48
C SER A 162 -16.50 16.04 -30.20
N PHE A 163 -15.42 15.29 -29.92
CA PHE A 163 -14.54 15.56 -28.79
C PHE A 163 -13.78 16.89 -28.93
N HIS A 164 -13.38 17.27 -30.15
CA HIS A 164 -12.73 18.54 -30.45
C HIS A 164 -13.67 19.71 -30.12
N GLN A 165 -14.94 19.65 -30.54
CA GLN A 165 -15.91 20.70 -30.25
C GLN A 165 -16.16 20.85 -28.74
N ALA A 166 -16.27 19.73 -28.01
CA ALA A 166 -16.38 19.74 -26.54
C ALA A 166 -15.12 20.34 -25.87
N ALA A 167 -13.92 19.99 -26.35
CA ALA A 167 -12.66 20.53 -25.84
C ALA A 167 -12.52 22.05 -26.09
N ILE A 168 -12.98 22.55 -27.25
CA ILE A 168 -13.05 23.99 -27.53
C ILE A 168 -13.97 24.70 -26.55
N LYS A 169 -15.19 24.19 -26.31
CA LYS A 169 -16.16 24.79 -25.37
C LYS A 169 -15.60 24.93 -23.95
N LEU A 170 -14.76 23.98 -23.51
CA LEU A 170 -14.06 24.06 -22.20
C LEU A 170 -12.83 24.99 -22.21
N GLY A 171 -12.50 25.64 -23.32
CA GLY A 171 -11.34 26.54 -23.46
C GLY A 171 -10.01 25.83 -23.73
N ILE A 172 -10.04 24.58 -24.22
CA ILE A 172 -8.83 23.79 -24.55
C ILE A 172 -8.40 24.06 -26.01
N THR A 173 -8.35 25.34 -26.38
CA THR A 173 -8.19 25.84 -27.76
C THR A 173 -6.75 25.91 -28.27
N SER A 174 -5.76 25.51 -27.48
CA SER A 174 -4.34 25.63 -27.85
C SER A 174 -3.50 24.43 -27.42
N SER A 175 -2.39 24.21 -28.12
CA SER A 175 -1.38 23.20 -27.76
C SER A 175 -0.90 23.33 -26.31
N ARG A 176 -0.78 24.56 -25.77
CA ARG A 176 -0.42 24.83 -24.36
C ARG A 176 -1.53 24.41 -23.38
N ALA A 177 -2.79 24.70 -23.69
CA ALA A 177 -3.94 24.23 -22.91
C ALA A 177 -4.04 22.70 -22.95
N ALA A 178 -3.96 22.09 -24.13
CA ALA A 178 -3.99 20.65 -24.33
C ALA A 178 -2.77 19.90 -23.74
N LEU A 179 -1.64 20.57 -23.50
CA LEU A 179 -0.51 20.05 -22.72
C LEU A 179 -0.78 20.12 -21.22
N THR A 180 -1.42 21.19 -20.75
CA THR A 180 -1.77 21.40 -19.33
C THR A 180 -2.83 20.40 -18.88
N GLU A 181 -3.89 20.22 -19.67
CA GLU A 181 -4.95 19.25 -19.40
C GLU A 181 -4.41 17.81 -19.38
N ARG A 182 -3.52 17.47 -20.32
CA ARG A 182 -2.85 16.15 -20.37
C ARG A 182 -1.93 15.90 -19.17
N ARG A 183 -1.44 16.95 -18.49
CA ARG A 183 -0.73 16.84 -17.20
C ARG A 183 -1.72 16.65 -16.04
N ALA A 184 -2.87 17.32 -16.06
CA ALA A 184 -3.94 17.13 -15.06
C ALA A 184 -4.50 15.69 -15.10
N LEU A 185 -4.88 15.19 -16.29
CA LEU A 185 -5.31 13.79 -16.48
C LEU A 185 -4.25 12.79 -16.03
N LYS A 186 -2.95 13.07 -16.28
CA LYS A 186 -1.85 12.22 -15.80
C LYS A 186 -1.67 12.23 -14.27
N LYS A 187 -1.91 13.35 -13.57
CA LYS A 187 -1.99 13.36 -12.10
C LYS A 187 -3.21 12.59 -11.62
N LEU A 188 -4.35 12.74 -12.30
CA LEU A 188 -5.62 12.15 -11.87
C LEU A 188 -5.65 10.62 -12.01
N ILE A 189 -5.04 10.05 -13.06
CA ILE A 189 -4.90 8.59 -13.18
C ILE A 189 -3.90 8.03 -12.16
N GLN A 190 -2.88 8.80 -11.75
CA GLN A 190 -1.99 8.42 -10.64
C GLN A 190 -2.73 8.43 -9.30
N ARG A 191 -3.57 9.44 -9.04
CA ARG A 191 -4.48 9.48 -7.87
C ARG A 191 -5.44 8.29 -7.88
N ALA A 192 -6.16 8.06 -8.98
CA ALA A 192 -7.09 6.93 -9.13
C ALA A 192 -6.46 5.55 -8.87
N ARG A 193 -5.20 5.35 -9.30
CA ARG A 193 -4.44 4.12 -9.02
C ARG A 193 -4.07 3.96 -7.55
N ALA A 194 -3.72 5.05 -6.86
CA ALA A 194 -3.41 5.04 -5.42
C ALA A 194 -4.68 4.94 -4.55
N GLU A 195 -5.84 5.27 -5.10
CA GLU A 195 -7.18 5.12 -4.51
C GLU A 195 -7.86 3.79 -4.92
N GLU A 196 -7.16 2.94 -5.69
CA GLU A 196 -7.64 1.68 -6.31
C GLU A 196 -8.94 1.78 -7.17
N ASP A 197 -9.37 2.99 -7.52
CA ASP A 197 -10.57 3.25 -8.31
C ASP A 197 -10.35 2.94 -9.80
N LYS A 198 -10.51 1.64 -10.12
CA LYS A 198 -10.47 1.08 -11.48
C LYS A 198 -11.50 1.74 -12.43
N ARG A 199 -12.61 2.29 -11.92
CA ARG A 199 -13.67 2.95 -12.72
C ARG A 199 -13.17 4.33 -13.18
N LYS A 200 -12.63 5.12 -12.26
CA LYS A 200 -12.01 6.43 -12.49
C LYS A 200 -10.73 6.32 -13.31
N GLU A 201 -9.89 5.31 -13.07
CA GLU A 201 -8.75 5.02 -13.96
C GLU A 201 -9.22 4.80 -15.40
N SER A 202 -10.20 3.92 -15.63
CA SER A 202 -10.71 3.62 -16.98
C SER A 202 -11.21 4.88 -17.71
N ILE A 203 -12.01 5.70 -17.03
CA ILE A 203 -12.54 6.97 -17.58
C ILE A 203 -11.40 7.95 -17.92
N VAL A 204 -10.47 8.16 -16.99
CA VAL A 204 -9.35 9.11 -17.17
C VAL A 204 -8.34 8.60 -18.21
N ALA A 205 -8.16 7.28 -18.35
CA ALA A 205 -7.35 6.67 -19.39
C ALA A 205 -7.93 6.91 -20.79
N TYR A 206 -9.26 6.80 -20.97
CA TYR A 206 -9.93 7.09 -22.23
C TYR A 206 -9.93 8.60 -22.56
N LEU A 207 -10.20 9.48 -21.60
CA LEU A 207 -9.99 10.94 -21.79
C LEU A 207 -8.54 11.25 -22.19
N LEU A 208 -7.56 10.57 -21.60
CA LEU A 208 -6.14 10.69 -21.95
C LEU A 208 -5.80 10.06 -23.32
N HIS A 209 -6.61 9.13 -23.84
CA HIS A 209 -6.51 8.64 -25.22
C HIS A 209 -7.05 9.69 -26.20
N LEU A 210 -8.28 10.17 -26.00
CA LEU A 210 -8.88 11.21 -26.86
C LEU A 210 -8.01 12.48 -26.89
N MET A 211 -7.49 12.92 -25.74
CA MET A 211 -6.54 14.04 -25.69
C MET A 211 -5.21 13.79 -26.41
N ARG A 212 -4.78 12.53 -26.62
CA ARG A 212 -3.62 12.23 -27.48
C ARG A 212 -4.01 12.32 -28.96
N LYS A 213 -5.15 11.73 -29.34
CA LYS A 213 -5.73 11.75 -30.70
C LYS A 213 -5.92 13.21 -31.16
N TYR A 214 -6.58 14.02 -30.33
CA TYR A 214 -6.77 15.47 -30.52
C TYR A 214 -5.44 16.24 -30.62
N SER A 215 -4.47 15.97 -29.73
CA SER A 215 -3.19 16.70 -29.72
C SER A 215 -2.28 16.48 -30.95
N LYS A 216 -2.69 15.65 -31.91
CA LYS A 216 -2.04 15.55 -33.23
C LYS A 216 -2.46 16.68 -34.18
N LEU A 217 -3.68 17.23 -34.06
CA LEU A 217 -4.19 18.28 -34.95
C LEU A 217 -3.37 19.57 -34.83
N PHE A 218 -3.03 19.98 -33.59
CA PHE A 218 -2.08 21.07 -33.30
C PHE A 218 -0.63 20.83 -33.79
N ARG A 219 -0.35 19.75 -34.51
CA ARG A 219 0.94 19.47 -35.18
C ARG A 219 0.83 19.44 -36.70
N SER A 220 -0.37 19.32 -37.28
CA SER A 220 -0.62 19.48 -38.72
C SER A 220 -0.87 20.94 -39.11
N GLU A 221 -1.19 21.81 -38.15
CA GLU A 221 -1.39 23.26 -38.36
C GLU A 221 -0.08 24.08 -38.30
N ILE A 222 1.09 23.43 -38.18
CA ILE A 222 2.39 24.10 -38.12
C ILE A 222 3.34 23.50 -39.17
N SER A 223 2.96 23.70 -40.43
CA SER A 223 3.85 23.73 -41.58
C SER A 223 3.34 24.82 -42.53
N ASP A 224 3.82 26.05 -42.35
CA ASP A 224 4.48 26.85 -43.39
C ASP A 224 4.95 28.22 -42.82
N ASP A 225 6.06 28.69 -43.39
CA ASP A 225 6.89 29.90 -43.21
C ASP A 225 6.51 31.11 -42.32
N ASN A 226 7.57 31.64 -41.67
CA ASN A 226 7.77 33.01 -41.14
C ASN A 226 6.86 33.51 -39.99
N ASP A 227 7.30 34.43 -39.12
CA ASP A 227 8.50 35.29 -39.16
C ASP A 227 9.16 35.52 -37.78
N SER A 228 10.36 36.08 -37.84
CA SER A 228 11.28 36.60 -36.82
C SER A 228 10.71 37.19 -35.53
N GLN A 229 11.36 36.88 -34.39
CA GLN A 229 12.00 37.80 -33.41
C GLN A 229 12.22 37.10 -32.04
N GLY A 230 13.24 37.49 -31.24
CA GLY A 230 13.17 37.26 -29.78
C GLY A 230 14.25 36.45 -29.02
N SER A 231 15.50 36.35 -29.50
CA SER A 231 16.73 36.12 -28.67
C SER A 231 16.96 34.76 -27.95
N ALA A 232 18.23 34.30 -27.98
CA ALA A 232 18.76 33.14 -27.22
C ALA A 232 19.33 33.57 -25.83
N PRO A 233 19.83 32.66 -24.96
CA PRO A 233 21.13 31.94 -25.13
C PRO A 233 21.06 30.44 -24.71
N CYS A 234 22.08 29.57 -24.85
CA CYS A 234 23.38 29.59 -25.54
C CYS A 234 23.84 28.13 -25.81
N SER A 235 24.77 27.96 -26.75
CA SER A 235 25.58 26.72 -26.92
C SER A 235 27.04 27.00 -26.57
N PRO A 236 27.87 25.96 -26.28
CA PRO A 236 29.30 25.99 -26.56
C PRO A 236 29.62 25.24 -27.86
N THR A 237 30.49 25.83 -28.69
CA THR A 237 30.87 25.32 -30.01
C THR A 237 32.10 24.39 -29.93
N ILE A 238 32.14 23.34 -30.75
CA ILE A 238 33.38 22.58 -31.02
C ILE A 238 34.09 23.24 -32.22
N GLN A 239 35.35 23.62 -32.04
CA GLN A 239 36.21 24.06 -33.15
C GLN A 239 36.65 22.84 -33.97
N GLY A 240 36.41 22.86 -35.27
CA GLY A 240 36.70 21.72 -36.17
C GLY A 240 38.04 21.76 -36.88
N SER A 241 38.31 20.69 -37.65
CA SER A 241 39.31 20.62 -38.72
C SER A 241 38.69 19.86 -39.91
N ILE A 242 39.24 20.04 -41.12
CA ILE A 242 38.55 19.83 -42.42
C ILE A 242 39.26 18.68 -43.20
N GLU A 243 38.76 18.35 -44.39
CA GLU A 243 39.36 17.50 -45.45
C GLU A 243 39.03 15.97 -45.33
N ASP A 244 38.63 15.24 -46.39
CA ASP A 244 38.38 15.64 -47.79
C ASP A 244 37.41 14.71 -48.59
N ALA A 245 36.96 15.23 -49.74
CA ALA A 245 36.62 14.57 -51.03
C ALA A 245 35.73 13.30 -51.17
N ALA A 246 34.55 13.55 -51.76
CA ALA A 246 34.02 12.90 -52.99
C ALA A 246 33.34 11.49 -52.94
N PRO A 247 32.49 11.12 -53.96
CA PRO A 247 31.32 10.25 -53.72
C PRO A 247 31.06 9.07 -54.69
N GLY A 248 30.09 8.21 -54.32
CA GLY A 248 29.27 7.41 -55.26
C GLY A 248 28.96 5.97 -54.82
N ASP A 249 27.68 5.56 -54.81
CA ASP A 249 27.03 4.77 -55.89
C ASP A 249 25.60 4.29 -55.46
N ASN A 250 24.90 3.54 -56.32
CA ASN A 250 23.45 3.30 -56.29
C ASN A 250 23.05 1.85 -55.94
N GLY A 251 22.25 1.70 -54.88
CA GLY A 251 20.99 0.96 -54.92
C GLY A 251 20.98 -0.58 -55.07
N GLN A 252 19.75 -1.07 -55.27
CA GLN A 252 19.29 -2.45 -55.52
C GLN A 252 19.33 -3.49 -54.38
N ALA A 253 18.10 -3.77 -53.93
CA ALA A 253 17.47 -5.11 -53.92
C ALA A 253 17.35 -5.92 -52.62
N PHE A 254 16.17 -6.52 -52.51
CA PHE A 254 15.83 -7.72 -51.75
C PHE A 254 16.70 -8.91 -52.25
N ASP A 255 16.88 -10.03 -51.54
CA ASP A 255 15.86 -10.75 -50.77
C ASP A 255 16.46 -11.72 -49.72
N ARG A 256 15.57 -12.23 -48.86
CA ARG A 256 15.52 -13.61 -48.34
C ARG A 256 16.29 -14.02 -47.06
N GLN A 257 15.49 -14.08 -45.99
CA GLN A 257 15.37 -15.16 -44.99
C GLN A 257 16.57 -15.57 -44.10
N LEU A 258 16.39 -15.29 -42.81
CA LEU A 258 16.51 -16.25 -41.68
C LEU A 258 17.79 -17.12 -41.58
N SER A 259 18.67 -16.75 -40.66
CA SER A 259 18.90 -17.59 -39.47
C SER A 259 19.64 -16.83 -38.35
N LYS A 260 19.61 -17.43 -37.15
CA LYS A 260 20.41 -17.09 -35.94
C LYS A 260 20.03 -15.81 -35.18
N LEU A 261 19.19 -16.04 -34.18
CA LEU A 261 19.16 -15.33 -32.89
C LEU A 261 20.56 -15.11 -32.28
N SER A 262 20.60 -14.20 -31.30
CA SER A 262 21.67 -13.87 -30.34
C SER A 262 22.76 -12.86 -30.77
N SER A 263 23.11 -11.99 -29.81
CA SER A 263 24.31 -11.11 -29.72
C SER A 263 24.35 -9.70 -30.35
N PHE A 264 23.44 -8.82 -29.92
CA PHE A 264 23.75 -7.40 -29.62
C PHE A 264 23.28 -7.12 -28.18
N ASN A 265 24.06 -6.71 -27.17
CA ASN A 265 25.48 -6.30 -27.06
C ASN A 265 25.81 -4.83 -27.37
N PHE A 266 25.41 -3.92 -26.47
CA PHE A 266 26.09 -2.64 -26.20
C PHE A 266 25.98 -2.34 -24.69
N LYS A 267 27.02 -2.58 -23.90
CA LYS A 267 28.11 -1.64 -23.56
C LYS A 267 27.62 -0.26 -23.11
N SER A 268 27.81 0.03 -21.82
CA SER A 268 27.79 1.37 -21.28
C SER A 268 29.19 2.02 -21.33
N SER A 269 29.22 3.33 -21.55
CA SER A 269 30.26 4.23 -21.03
C SER A 269 29.59 5.61 -20.92
N PHE A 270 29.22 6.05 -19.72
CA PHE A 270 30.09 6.70 -18.73
C PHE A 270 30.69 8.03 -19.21
N ASN A 271 29.89 9.10 -19.14
CA ASN A 271 30.04 10.19 -18.17
C ASN A 271 28.85 11.18 -18.34
N SER A 272 28.41 12.00 -17.37
CA SER A 272 28.91 12.27 -16.01
C SER A 272 27.76 12.58 -15.01
N LYS A 273 28.08 12.59 -13.71
CA LYS A 273 27.24 13.00 -12.55
C LYS A 273 27.23 14.55 -12.38
N PRO A 274 26.43 15.16 -11.46
CA PRO A 274 25.20 14.69 -10.76
C PRO A 274 24.06 15.75 -10.62
N ASN A 275 22.82 15.33 -10.25
CA ASN A 275 22.04 15.80 -9.08
C ASN A 275 20.48 15.71 -9.17
N ASN A 276 19.85 15.48 -8.00
CA ASN A 276 18.47 15.77 -7.56
C ASN A 276 17.21 15.04 -8.13
N ARG A 277 16.57 14.25 -7.23
CA ARG A 277 15.12 14.07 -6.94
C ARG A 277 14.08 13.96 -8.09
N ARG A 278 13.37 12.81 -8.18
CA ARG A 278 11.89 12.66 -7.91
C ARG A 278 11.36 11.23 -8.20
N SER A 279 10.11 10.95 -7.81
CA SER A 279 9.44 9.63 -7.78
C SER A 279 8.41 9.43 -8.91
N GLY A 280 8.04 8.17 -9.20
CA GLY A 280 6.66 7.83 -9.63
C GLY A 280 6.42 7.39 -11.07
N GLN A 281 6.89 6.19 -11.47
CA GLN A 281 6.38 5.45 -12.64
C GLN A 281 6.28 3.95 -12.33
N MET A 282 5.13 3.32 -12.60
CA MET A 282 5.02 1.85 -12.75
C MET A 282 5.24 1.47 -14.23
N PRO A 283 5.91 0.35 -14.54
CA PRO A 283 6.07 -0.11 -15.92
C PRO A 283 4.78 -0.68 -16.52
N LEU A 284 4.82 -0.95 -17.83
CA LEU A 284 3.71 -1.53 -18.60
C LEU A 284 4.02 -2.99 -18.97
N PRO A 285 3.01 -3.88 -19.01
CA PRO A 285 3.22 -5.28 -19.36
C PRO A 285 3.60 -5.47 -20.85
N PRO A 286 4.64 -6.27 -21.14
CA PRO A 286 4.95 -6.75 -22.48
C PRO A 286 3.72 -7.29 -23.21
N GLU A 287 3.67 -7.14 -24.52
CA GLU A 287 2.49 -7.49 -25.32
C GLU A 287 2.30 -9.00 -25.47
N GLU A 288 3.37 -9.75 -25.26
CA GLU A 288 3.45 -11.21 -25.23
C GLU A 288 2.71 -11.82 -24.03
N LEU A 289 2.50 -11.02 -22.97
CA LEU A 289 1.85 -11.42 -21.72
C LEU A 289 0.38 -10.99 -21.65
N ARG A 290 -0.10 -10.20 -22.62
CA ARG A 290 -1.47 -9.71 -22.69
C ARG A 290 -2.32 -10.56 -23.66
N CYS A 291 -3.55 -10.86 -23.28
CA CYS A 291 -4.51 -11.54 -24.13
C CYS A 291 -4.81 -10.68 -25.38
N PRO A 292 -4.64 -11.19 -26.62
CA PRO A 292 -4.96 -10.41 -27.81
C PRO A 292 -6.45 -10.14 -28.05
N ILE A 293 -7.35 -10.61 -27.17
CA ILE A 293 -8.79 -10.29 -27.18
C ILE A 293 -9.11 -9.22 -26.13
N SER A 294 -8.83 -9.48 -24.84
CA SER A 294 -9.18 -8.55 -23.75
C SER A 294 -8.14 -7.44 -23.51
N LEU A 295 -6.95 -7.56 -24.11
CA LEU A 295 -5.78 -6.68 -23.92
C LEU A 295 -5.27 -6.58 -22.46
N GLN A 296 -5.81 -7.40 -21.56
CA GLN A 296 -5.40 -7.55 -20.17
C GLN A 296 -4.35 -8.67 -20.03
N LEU A 297 -3.65 -8.69 -18.89
CA LEU A 297 -2.73 -9.76 -18.52
C LEU A 297 -3.50 -11.09 -18.35
N MET A 298 -2.99 -12.20 -18.88
CA MET A 298 -3.71 -13.49 -18.88
C MET A 298 -3.61 -14.23 -17.54
N TYR A 299 -4.73 -14.69 -16.98
CA TYR A 299 -4.79 -15.58 -15.82
C TYR A 299 -4.63 -17.05 -16.21
N ASP A 300 -5.38 -17.55 -17.21
CA ASP A 300 -5.20 -18.89 -17.78
C ASP A 300 -4.85 -18.82 -19.27
N PRO A 301 -3.58 -18.50 -19.60
CA PRO A 301 -3.14 -18.45 -20.98
C PRO A 301 -3.18 -19.83 -21.64
N VAL A 302 -3.88 -19.95 -22.76
CA VAL A 302 -4.00 -21.16 -23.60
C VAL A 302 -3.56 -20.88 -25.04
N ILE A 303 -2.90 -21.85 -25.66
CA ILE A 303 -2.48 -21.84 -27.06
C ILE A 303 -3.57 -22.46 -27.93
N ILE A 304 -3.88 -21.82 -29.07
CA ILE A 304 -4.75 -22.37 -30.12
C ILE A 304 -3.93 -22.89 -31.31
N ALA A 305 -4.58 -23.59 -32.25
CA ALA A 305 -3.95 -24.19 -33.44
C ALA A 305 -3.12 -23.27 -34.36
N SER A 306 -3.13 -21.94 -34.15
CA SER A 306 -2.26 -20.97 -34.85
C SER A 306 -0.97 -20.61 -34.08
N GLY A 307 -0.70 -21.26 -32.93
CA GLY A 307 0.44 -20.98 -32.06
C GLY A 307 0.31 -19.68 -31.23
N GLN A 308 -0.75 -18.90 -31.42
CA GLN A 308 -1.02 -17.72 -30.60
C GLN A 308 -1.66 -18.12 -29.25
N THR A 309 -1.31 -17.36 -28.20
CA THR A 309 -1.80 -17.56 -26.82
C THR A 309 -2.86 -16.52 -26.47
N TYR A 310 -3.90 -16.93 -25.74
CA TYR A 310 -5.04 -16.12 -25.31
C TYR A 310 -5.46 -16.47 -23.89
N GLU A 311 -6.17 -15.57 -23.22
CA GLU A 311 -6.93 -15.92 -22.02
C GLU A 311 -8.02 -16.95 -22.38
N ARG A 312 -8.13 -18.03 -21.61
CA ARG A 312 -9.09 -19.13 -21.81
C ARG A 312 -10.51 -18.64 -22.06
N ILE A 313 -11.08 -17.92 -21.10
CA ILE A 313 -12.50 -17.54 -21.14
C ILE A 313 -12.81 -16.60 -22.33
N CYS A 314 -11.82 -15.85 -22.80
CA CYS A 314 -11.95 -15.01 -23.99
C CYS A 314 -11.97 -15.82 -25.29
N ILE A 315 -11.13 -16.84 -25.42
CA ILE A 315 -11.02 -17.64 -26.65
C ILE A 315 -12.06 -18.76 -26.74
N GLU A 316 -12.47 -19.32 -25.59
CA GLU A 316 -13.62 -20.24 -25.50
C GLU A 316 -14.90 -19.53 -25.96
N LYS A 317 -15.12 -18.28 -25.51
CA LYS A 317 -16.22 -17.45 -26.00
C LYS A 317 -16.14 -17.14 -27.50
N TRP A 318 -14.97 -16.75 -28.01
CA TRP A 318 -14.78 -16.51 -29.45
C TRP A 318 -15.14 -17.73 -30.30
N PHE A 319 -14.91 -18.94 -29.79
CA PHE A 319 -15.34 -20.19 -30.45
C PHE A 319 -16.84 -20.49 -30.25
N SER A 320 -17.44 -20.21 -29.09
CA SER A 320 -18.90 -20.38 -28.88
C SER A 320 -19.73 -19.43 -29.76
N ASP A 321 -19.20 -18.23 -30.01
CA ASP A 321 -19.82 -17.21 -30.88
C ASP A 321 -19.67 -17.57 -32.39
N GLY A 322 -19.13 -18.77 -32.70
CA GLY A 322 -19.13 -19.39 -34.03
C GLY A 322 -17.87 -19.15 -34.87
N HIS A 323 -16.85 -18.46 -34.34
CA HIS A 323 -15.66 -18.10 -35.11
C HIS A 323 -14.61 -19.22 -35.13
N ASN A 324 -14.31 -19.76 -36.32
CA ASN A 324 -13.24 -20.76 -36.53
C ASN A 324 -11.91 -20.16 -37.01
N THR A 325 -11.65 -18.90 -36.68
CA THR A 325 -10.44 -18.15 -37.08
C THR A 325 -9.65 -17.67 -35.87
N CYS A 326 -8.35 -17.44 -36.04
CA CYS A 326 -7.49 -16.83 -35.03
C CYS A 326 -7.84 -15.33 -34.87
N PRO A 327 -8.23 -14.84 -33.68
CA PRO A 327 -8.58 -13.42 -33.48
C PRO A 327 -7.50 -12.44 -33.95
N LYS A 328 -6.22 -12.76 -33.70
CA LYS A 328 -5.06 -11.90 -33.98
C LYS A 328 -4.55 -11.99 -35.43
N THR A 329 -4.49 -13.19 -36.02
CA THR A 329 -3.96 -13.38 -37.40
C THR A 329 -5.03 -13.46 -38.48
N LYS A 330 -6.31 -13.53 -38.10
CA LYS A 330 -7.50 -13.76 -38.96
C LYS A 330 -7.46 -15.04 -39.82
N GLN A 331 -6.44 -15.87 -39.68
CA GLN A 331 -6.32 -17.15 -40.39
C GLN A 331 -7.30 -18.18 -39.84
N LYS A 332 -7.84 -19.04 -40.72
CA LYS A 332 -8.72 -20.15 -40.33
C LYS A 332 -7.92 -21.22 -39.59
N LEU A 333 -8.47 -21.70 -38.47
CA LEU A 333 -7.85 -22.71 -37.63
C LEU A 333 -8.12 -24.12 -38.19
N SER A 334 -7.14 -25.01 -38.07
CA SER A 334 -7.29 -26.43 -38.46
C SER A 334 -8.12 -27.24 -37.45
N HIS A 335 -8.13 -26.81 -36.20
CA HIS A 335 -8.88 -27.38 -35.08
C HIS A 335 -9.03 -26.33 -33.96
N LEU A 336 -9.99 -26.52 -33.06
CA LEU A 336 -10.36 -25.56 -32.00
C LEU A 336 -9.93 -26.02 -30.59
N SER A 337 -8.92 -26.89 -30.49
CA SER A 337 -8.39 -27.32 -29.18
C SER A 337 -7.62 -26.18 -28.50
N LEU A 338 -7.61 -26.23 -27.17
CA LEU A 338 -6.93 -25.28 -26.29
C LEU A 338 -5.89 -26.03 -25.45
N THR A 339 -4.62 -25.68 -25.62
CA THR A 339 -3.51 -26.28 -24.86
C THR A 339 -3.00 -25.28 -23.82
N PRO A 340 -3.00 -25.58 -22.50
CA PRO A 340 -2.50 -24.66 -21.48
C PRO A 340 -1.04 -24.22 -21.72
N ASN A 341 -0.78 -22.91 -21.62
CA ASN A 341 0.53 -22.32 -21.79
C ASN A 341 1.18 -21.98 -20.44
N TYR A 342 1.61 -23.01 -19.72
CA TYR A 342 2.26 -22.86 -18.41
C TYR A 342 3.52 -21.96 -18.47
N CYS A 343 4.21 -21.90 -19.61
CA CYS A 343 5.37 -21.02 -19.80
C CYS A 343 4.96 -19.53 -19.76
N VAL A 344 3.91 -19.16 -20.48
CA VAL A 344 3.38 -17.78 -20.43
C VAL A 344 2.73 -17.49 -19.07
N LYS A 345 2.08 -18.46 -18.42
CA LYS A 345 1.54 -18.31 -17.06
C LYS A 345 2.65 -17.99 -16.04
N GLY A 346 3.80 -18.66 -16.12
CA GLY A 346 4.99 -18.36 -15.30
C GLY A 346 5.63 -17.00 -15.62
N LEU A 347 5.74 -16.63 -16.90
CA LEU A 347 6.22 -15.30 -17.30
C LEU A 347 5.29 -14.17 -16.81
N ILE A 348 3.99 -14.41 -16.74
CA ILE A 348 2.99 -13.48 -16.20
C ILE A 348 3.15 -13.33 -14.69
N ALA A 349 3.26 -14.44 -13.95
CA ALA A 349 3.48 -14.41 -12.51
C ALA A 349 4.74 -13.61 -12.16
N SER A 350 5.87 -13.91 -12.81
CA SER A 350 7.11 -13.18 -12.53
C SER A 350 7.11 -11.73 -13.06
N TRP A 351 6.33 -11.42 -14.11
CA TRP A 351 6.14 -10.01 -14.51
C TRP A 351 5.31 -9.24 -13.48
N CYS A 352 4.22 -9.82 -12.95
CA CYS A 352 3.43 -9.25 -11.86
C CYS A 352 4.30 -8.91 -10.64
N GLU A 353 5.03 -9.92 -10.15
CA GLU A 353 6.01 -9.89 -9.07
C GLU A 353 7.08 -8.79 -9.27
N GLN A 354 7.78 -8.79 -10.41
CA GLN A 354 8.81 -7.79 -10.74
C GLN A 354 8.30 -6.34 -10.79
N ASN A 355 6.97 -6.13 -10.88
CA ASN A 355 6.35 -4.82 -11.04
C ASN A 355 5.47 -4.41 -9.84
N GLY A 356 5.37 -5.24 -8.81
CA GLY A 356 4.55 -4.98 -7.61
C GLY A 356 3.04 -4.99 -7.90
N ILE A 357 2.61 -5.82 -8.85
CA ILE A 357 1.21 -5.95 -9.28
C ILE A 357 0.76 -7.37 -8.92
N SER A 358 -0.34 -7.52 -8.18
CA SER A 358 -0.89 -8.84 -7.85
C SER A 358 -1.26 -9.62 -9.13
N VAL A 359 -1.03 -10.94 -9.10
CA VAL A 359 -1.54 -11.84 -10.15
C VAL A 359 -3.08 -11.76 -10.12
N PRO A 360 -3.78 -11.66 -11.27
CA PRO A 360 -5.24 -11.58 -11.26
C PRO A 360 -5.86 -12.84 -10.68
N ASP A 361 -6.70 -12.70 -9.65
CA ASP A 361 -7.54 -13.80 -9.19
C ASP A 361 -8.59 -14.17 -10.25
N GLY A 362 -9.05 -15.43 -10.22
CA GLY A 362 -9.88 -16.02 -11.26
C GLY A 362 -11.24 -15.34 -11.48
N PRO A 363 -11.84 -15.47 -12.68
CA PRO A 363 -13.10 -14.82 -13.01
C PRO A 363 -14.27 -15.38 -12.17
N PRO A 364 -15.20 -14.53 -11.69
CA PRO A 364 -16.43 -14.97 -11.04
C PRO A 364 -17.30 -15.84 -11.96
N GLU A 365 -17.95 -16.85 -11.39
CA GLU A 365 -18.86 -17.72 -12.14
C GLU A 365 -20.18 -17.00 -12.49
N SER A 366 -20.62 -17.15 -13.74
CA SER A 366 -21.79 -16.54 -14.38
C SER A 366 -21.73 -15.01 -14.60
N LEU A 367 -21.87 -14.61 -15.87
CA LEU A 367 -22.08 -13.23 -16.30
C LEU A 367 -23.52 -13.08 -16.82
N ASP A 368 -24.42 -12.56 -15.99
CA ASP A 368 -25.79 -12.22 -16.41
C ASP A 368 -26.02 -10.70 -16.54
N LEU A 369 -26.97 -10.32 -17.40
CA LEU A 369 -27.04 -9.04 -18.10
C LEU A 369 -27.43 -7.83 -17.24
N ASN A 370 -27.74 -8.04 -15.96
CA ASN A 370 -28.30 -7.03 -15.06
C ASN A 370 -27.26 -6.11 -14.40
N TYR A 371 -25.97 -6.51 -14.38
CA TYR A 371 -24.87 -5.75 -13.75
C TYR A 371 -24.72 -4.29 -14.26
N TRP A 372 -25.13 -4.01 -15.50
CA TRP A 372 -24.87 -2.73 -16.17
C TRP A 372 -25.98 -1.68 -16.10
N ARG A 373 -27.12 -1.93 -15.43
CA ARG A 373 -28.29 -1.03 -15.50
C ARG A 373 -28.66 -0.29 -14.19
N LEU A 374 -28.24 -0.76 -13.03
CA LEU A 374 -28.60 -0.14 -11.73
C LEU A 374 -27.57 0.85 -11.17
N ALA A 375 -26.38 0.96 -11.75
CA ALA A 375 -25.28 1.77 -11.18
C ALA A 375 -25.29 3.27 -11.58
N LEU A 376 -26.47 3.86 -11.78
CA LEU A 376 -26.70 5.27 -12.18
C LEU A 376 -27.95 5.94 -11.56
N SER A 377 -28.68 5.29 -10.65
CA SER A 377 -29.76 5.92 -9.88
C SER A 377 -29.83 5.32 -8.48
N GLU A 378 -30.06 6.19 -7.50
CA GLU A 378 -30.20 5.89 -6.06
C GLU A 378 -29.04 5.13 -5.40
N SER A 379 -28.10 5.89 -4.83
CA SER A 379 -27.90 5.76 -3.38
C SER A 379 -29.04 6.48 -2.65
N GLU A 380 -29.46 5.95 -1.50
CA GLU A 380 -30.41 6.55 -0.54
C GLU A 380 -31.89 6.58 -0.98
N SER A 381 -32.64 5.52 -0.64
CA SER A 381 -34.02 5.68 -0.20
C SER A 381 -34.36 4.76 0.98
N THR A 382 -34.42 5.33 2.18
CA THR A 382 -35.38 4.91 3.23
C THR A 382 -36.12 6.16 3.69
N ASN A 383 -37.36 6.30 3.23
CA ASN A 383 -38.37 7.26 3.67
C ASN A 383 -38.01 8.77 3.68
N SER A 384 -38.58 9.49 2.72
CA SER A 384 -39.56 10.52 3.09
C SER A 384 -40.71 10.54 2.08
N LYS A 385 -41.90 10.97 2.51
CA LYS A 385 -43.12 11.05 1.68
C LYS A 385 -43.36 12.50 1.27
N SER A 386 -43.84 12.73 0.05
CA SER A 386 -44.63 13.92 -0.29
C SER A 386 -45.64 13.62 -1.40
N MET A 387 -46.63 14.51 -1.59
CA MET A 387 -47.90 14.20 -2.25
C MET A 387 -48.15 14.94 -3.57
N GLY A 388 -48.81 14.26 -4.52
CA GLY A 388 -49.53 14.86 -5.64
C GLY A 388 -49.24 14.20 -7.01
N SER A 389 -50.21 13.97 -7.90
CA SER A 389 -51.67 14.07 -7.76
C SER A 389 -52.40 13.26 -8.85
N VAL A 390 -53.52 12.62 -8.49
CA VAL A 390 -54.63 12.10 -9.35
C VAL A 390 -54.29 11.33 -10.65
N GLY A 391 -54.62 10.03 -10.69
CA GLY A 391 -54.74 9.24 -11.92
C GLY A 391 -55.50 7.92 -11.69
N SER A 392 -56.78 7.84 -12.09
CA SER A 392 -57.65 6.68 -11.80
C SER A 392 -57.71 5.67 -12.93
N CYS A 393 -57.68 4.36 -12.62
CA CYS A 393 -58.66 3.41 -13.16
C CYS A 393 -58.72 2.06 -12.38
N LYS A 394 -59.79 1.29 -12.60
CA LYS A 394 -60.08 -0.02 -11.97
C LYS A 394 -59.77 -1.20 -12.91
N LEU A 395 -59.55 -2.41 -12.33
CA LEU A 395 -60.08 -3.76 -12.72
C LEU A 395 -59.29 -4.82 -11.87
N LYS A 396 -59.88 -5.55 -10.92
CA LYS A 396 -60.77 -6.75 -10.98
C LYS A 396 -60.08 -8.12 -11.27
N GLY A 397 -60.00 -8.97 -10.23
CA GLY A 397 -59.86 -10.44 -10.33
C GLY A 397 -58.42 -10.98 -10.42
N VAL A 398 -58.11 -12.25 -10.08
CA VAL A 398 -58.92 -13.40 -9.61
C VAL A 398 -58.10 -14.26 -8.62
N LYS A 399 -58.75 -15.07 -7.76
CA LYS A 399 -58.16 -16.04 -6.81
C LYS A 399 -57.26 -17.11 -7.49
N VAL A 400 -56.25 -17.61 -6.76
CA VAL A 400 -56.03 -19.05 -6.42
C VAL A 400 -55.33 -19.16 -5.05
N VAL A 401 -55.76 -20.11 -4.20
CA VAL A 401 -55.31 -20.49 -2.83
C VAL A 401 -55.87 -21.93 -2.56
N PRO A 402 -55.33 -22.83 -1.71
CA PRO A 402 -54.03 -22.93 -1.01
C PRO A 402 -53.26 -24.24 -1.36
N LEU A 403 -52.21 -24.59 -0.60
CA LEU A 403 -52.19 -25.87 0.14
C LEU A 403 -51.46 -25.69 1.49
N GLU A 404 -51.70 -26.57 2.46
CA GLU A 404 -51.43 -26.37 3.91
C GLU A 404 -50.45 -27.41 4.51
N GLU A 405 -50.32 -27.34 5.85
CA GLU A 405 -49.67 -28.23 6.85
C GLU A 405 -48.28 -27.77 7.36
N SER A 406 -47.99 -27.73 8.66
CA SER A 406 -48.79 -27.69 9.90
C SER A 406 -47.89 -27.20 11.07
N ALA A 407 -48.32 -26.81 12.29
CA ALA A 407 -49.63 -26.88 12.95
C ALA A 407 -49.85 -25.70 13.97
N THR A 408 -50.46 -26.01 15.11
CA THR A 408 -50.94 -25.21 16.26
C THR A 408 -49.91 -25.10 17.43
N ILE A 409 -50.11 -24.44 18.59
CA ILE A 409 -51.29 -24.19 19.45
C ILE A 409 -51.26 -22.80 20.14
N ASP A 410 -52.46 -22.31 20.47
CA ASP A 410 -52.90 -21.11 21.24
C ASP A 410 -52.38 -21.07 22.72
N GLU A 411 -52.65 -20.10 23.62
CA GLU A 411 -53.59 -18.95 23.73
C GLU A 411 -52.93 -17.89 24.69
N ALA A 412 -53.45 -16.74 25.18
CA ALA A 412 -54.79 -16.13 25.25
C ALA A 412 -54.77 -14.58 25.40
N VAL A 413 -55.85 -13.94 24.93
CA VAL A 413 -56.59 -12.72 25.40
C VAL A 413 -55.92 -11.64 26.30
N GLY A 414 -56.03 -10.37 25.84
CA GLY A 414 -56.01 -9.16 26.69
C GLY A 414 -56.20 -7.86 25.89
N ASN A 415 -57.34 -7.16 26.04
CA ASN A 415 -57.62 -5.85 25.41
C ASN A 415 -57.24 -4.68 26.33
N GLU A 416 -56.79 -3.53 25.80
CA GLU A 416 -57.63 -2.32 25.62
C GLU A 416 -56.89 -1.15 24.92
N THR A 417 -57.65 -0.11 24.61
CA THR A 417 -57.50 1.01 23.65
C THR A 417 -56.37 2.04 23.86
N GLU A 418 -55.95 2.66 22.73
CA GLU A 418 -55.56 4.08 22.52
C GLU A 418 -54.42 4.74 23.36
N ASP A 419 -53.36 5.23 22.71
CA ASP A 419 -53.20 6.67 22.34
C ASP A 419 -51.96 6.90 21.42
N VAL A 420 -51.61 8.16 21.11
CA VAL A 420 -50.71 8.64 20.05
C VAL A 420 -49.27 8.97 20.52
N SER A 421 -48.26 8.54 19.75
CA SER A 421 -47.08 9.38 19.40
C SER A 421 -46.16 8.69 18.37
N PRO A 422 -45.50 9.43 17.46
CA PRO A 422 -44.42 8.89 16.63
C PRO A 422 -43.09 8.94 17.39
N VAL A 423 -42.50 7.78 17.63
CA VAL A 423 -41.16 7.63 18.22
C VAL A 423 -40.18 7.23 17.12
N GLU A 424 -39.19 8.07 16.83
CA GLU A 424 -38.03 7.72 16.00
C GLU A 424 -36.68 8.04 16.69
N GLU A 425 -36.66 8.54 17.94
CA GLU A 425 -35.44 8.79 18.72
C GLU A 425 -34.98 7.62 19.61
N GLN A 426 -35.82 6.59 19.86
CA GLN A 426 -35.52 5.57 20.88
C GLN A 426 -34.59 4.43 20.42
N SER A 427 -34.24 4.34 19.13
CA SER A 427 -33.42 3.23 18.60
C SER A 427 -31.97 3.21 19.12
N GLU A 428 -31.40 4.37 19.49
CA GLU A 428 -30.06 4.44 20.08
C GLU A 428 -30.11 4.24 21.60
N LEU A 429 -31.14 4.78 22.27
CA LEU A 429 -31.33 4.67 23.72
C LEU A 429 -31.49 3.21 24.18
N ASP A 430 -32.28 2.41 23.45
CA ASP A 430 -32.52 0.98 23.76
C ASP A 430 -31.21 0.15 23.71
N ALA A 431 -30.29 0.49 22.80
CA ALA A 431 -28.97 -0.14 22.74
C ALA A 431 -28.09 0.20 23.96
N PHE A 432 -28.12 1.45 24.43
CA PHE A 432 -27.35 1.87 25.61
C PHE A 432 -27.91 1.33 26.92
N GLU A 433 -29.24 1.23 27.07
CA GLU A 433 -29.87 0.54 28.21
C GLU A 433 -29.54 -0.95 28.21
N SER A 434 -29.60 -1.61 27.04
CA SER A 434 -29.19 -3.00 26.85
C SER A 434 -27.75 -3.24 27.30
N TYR A 435 -26.80 -2.38 26.89
CA TYR A 435 -25.41 -2.44 27.37
C TYR A 435 -25.29 -2.26 28.89
N GLN A 436 -26.04 -1.33 29.48
CA GLN A 436 -26.04 -1.15 30.94
C GLN A 436 -26.56 -2.41 31.67
N GLY A 437 -27.52 -3.13 31.07
CA GLY A 437 -27.97 -4.44 31.52
C GLY A 437 -26.88 -5.53 31.46
N LEU A 438 -26.02 -5.53 30.44
CA LEU A 438 -24.85 -6.43 30.39
C LEU A 438 -23.85 -6.10 31.50
N LEU A 439 -23.61 -4.81 31.76
CA LEU A 439 -22.66 -4.35 32.78
C LEU A 439 -23.11 -4.68 34.21
N THR A 440 -24.41 -4.53 34.53
CA THR A 440 -24.94 -4.95 35.84
C THR A 440 -24.82 -6.45 36.05
N VAL A 441 -25.08 -7.28 35.02
CA VAL A 441 -24.87 -8.75 35.12
C VAL A 441 -23.40 -9.09 35.38
N LEU A 442 -22.43 -8.40 34.76
CA LEU A 442 -20.99 -8.60 35.06
C LEU A 442 -20.61 -8.16 36.48
N ASN A 443 -21.17 -7.05 36.97
CA ASN A 443 -20.86 -6.51 38.29
C ASN A 443 -21.52 -7.31 39.42
N GLU A 444 -22.85 -7.43 39.38
CA GLU A 444 -23.70 -7.81 40.52
C GLU A 444 -24.12 -9.29 40.49
N GLY A 445 -24.02 -9.95 39.33
CA GLY A 445 -24.40 -11.35 39.20
C GLY A 445 -23.60 -12.27 40.15
N ALA A 446 -24.29 -13.05 40.97
CA ALA A 446 -23.66 -14.16 41.72
C ALA A 446 -23.43 -15.41 40.85
N ASP A 447 -24.16 -15.52 39.74
CA ASP A 447 -24.12 -16.67 38.83
C ASP A 447 -23.00 -16.50 37.77
N PHE A 448 -21.88 -17.20 37.99
CA PHE A 448 -20.75 -17.20 37.05
C PHE A 448 -21.12 -17.70 35.65
N ARG A 449 -22.09 -18.63 35.52
CA ARG A 449 -22.56 -19.13 34.22
C ARG A 449 -23.26 -18.05 33.40
N LYS A 450 -23.99 -17.14 34.05
CA LYS A 450 -24.56 -15.95 33.37
C LYS A 450 -23.46 -14.99 32.92
N LYS A 451 -22.43 -14.77 33.74
CA LYS A 451 -21.28 -13.94 33.33
C LYS A 451 -20.55 -14.52 32.12
N CYS A 452 -20.29 -15.83 32.07
CA CYS A 452 -19.69 -16.46 30.88
C CYS A 452 -20.48 -16.17 29.61
N LYS A 453 -21.82 -16.29 29.63
CA LYS A 453 -22.68 -15.98 28.47
C LYS A 453 -22.60 -14.51 28.07
N VAL A 454 -22.62 -13.58 29.03
CA VAL A 454 -22.49 -12.14 28.73
C VAL A 454 -21.12 -11.80 28.16
N VAL A 455 -20.04 -12.40 28.68
CA VAL A 455 -18.68 -12.19 28.14
C VAL A 455 -18.51 -12.80 26.75
N GLU A 456 -19.14 -13.93 26.48
CA GLU A 456 -19.20 -14.53 25.14
C GLU A 456 -19.95 -13.63 24.15
N GLN A 457 -21.11 -13.08 24.54
CA GLN A 457 -21.84 -12.08 23.74
C GLN A 457 -21.01 -10.81 23.48
N LEU A 458 -20.35 -10.28 24.50
CA LEU A 458 -19.47 -9.11 24.39
C LEU A 458 -18.26 -9.38 23.48
N ARG A 459 -17.66 -10.58 23.54
CA ARG A 459 -16.57 -11.00 22.64
C ARG A 459 -17.00 -10.92 21.18
N PHE A 460 -18.23 -11.35 20.84
CA PHE A 460 -18.74 -11.24 19.47
C PHE A 460 -19.07 -9.80 19.07
N LEU A 461 -19.79 -9.04 19.91
CA LEU A 461 -20.16 -7.65 19.63
C LEU A 461 -18.91 -6.77 19.38
N LEU A 462 -17.96 -6.77 20.32
CA LEU A 462 -16.78 -5.91 20.29
C LEU A 462 -15.80 -6.21 19.15
N LYS A 463 -15.98 -7.32 18.42
CA LYS A 463 -15.12 -7.73 17.30
C LYS A 463 -15.22 -6.72 16.14
N ASP A 464 -16.44 -6.46 15.68
CA ASP A 464 -16.69 -5.71 14.45
C ASP A 464 -17.27 -4.30 14.72
N ASP A 465 -17.84 -4.07 15.91
CA ASP A 465 -18.43 -2.79 16.33
C ASP A 465 -17.40 -1.86 17.02
N GLU A 466 -17.19 -0.65 16.47
CA GLU A 466 -16.28 0.36 17.06
C GLU A 466 -16.95 1.27 18.09
N GLU A 467 -18.25 1.52 17.94
CA GLU A 467 -18.99 2.43 18.82
C GLU A 467 -19.26 1.75 20.16
N ALA A 468 -19.56 0.46 20.16
CA ALA A 468 -19.54 -0.37 21.36
C ALA A 468 -18.15 -0.38 22.04
N ARG A 469 -17.04 -0.50 21.29
CA ARG A 469 -15.68 -0.43 21.88
C ARG A 469 -15.42 0.92 22.58
N MET A 470 -15.89 2.02 21.99
CA MET A 470 -15.74 3.37 22.52
C MET A 470 -16.67 3.64 23.72
N TYR A 471 -17.92 3.19 23.67
CA TYR A 471 -18.90 3.34 24.75
C TYR A 471 -18.54 2.44 25.95
N MET A 472 -18.31 1.15 25.73
CA MET A 472 -18.04 0.20 26.82
C MET A 472 -16.72 0.50 27.52
N GLY A 473 -15.69 0.90 26.76
CA GLY A 473 -14.42 1.38 27.31
C GLY A 473 -14.54 2.68 28.10
N ALA A 474 -15.57 3.50 27.85
CA ALA A 474 -15.87 4.69 28.64
C ALA A 474 -16.69 4.41 29.92
N ASN A 475 -17.42 3.30 29.96
CA ASN A 475 -18.42 2.98 30.99
C ASN A 475 -18.04 1.77 31.86
N GLY A 476 -16.76 1.56 32.16
CA GLY A 476 -16.32 0.61 33.20
C GLY A 476 -16.31 -0.88 32.80
N PHE A 477 -16.48 -1.21 31.52
CA PHE A 477 -16.43 -2.61 31.05
C PHE A 477 -15.02 -3.20 31.14
N VAL A 478 -13.96 -2.38 31.04
CA VAL A 478 -12.56 -2.84 31.19
C VAL A 478 -12.37 -3.48 32.57
N GLU A 479 -12.78 -2.77 33.62
CA GLU A 479 -12.70 -3.18 35.01
C GLU A 479 -13.64 -4.34 35.32
N ALA A 480 -14.79 -4.44 34.64
CA ALA A 480 -15.73 -5.54 34.77
C ALA A 480 -15.19 -6.84 34.13
N LEU A 481 -14.66 -6.76 32.92
CA LEU A 481 -14.05 -7.88 32.21
C LEU A 481 -12.75 -8.35 32.88
N LEU A 482 -11.92 -7.44 33.40
CA LEU A 482 -10.73 -7.81 34.19
C LEU A 482 -11.09 -8.53 35.50
N ARG A 483 -12.15 -8.07 36.20
CA ARG A 483 -12.67 -8.79 37.37
C ARG A 483 -13.22 -10.18 37.01
N PHE A 484 -13.94 -10.31 35.90
CA PHE A 484 -14.40 -11.60 35.40
C PHE A 484 -13.22 -12.53 35.05
N LEU A 485 -12.24 -12.05 34.29
CA LEU A 485 -11.06 -12.82 33.90
C LEU A 485 -10.27 -13.27 35.14
N LYS A 486 -10.13 -12.41 36.16
CA LYS A 486 -9.50 -12.77 37.44
C LYS A 486 -10.25 -13.85 38.21
N SER A 487 -11.58 -13.89 38.14
CA SER A 487 -12.36 -15.04 38.65
C SER A 487 -12.17 -16.30 37.80
N ALA A 488 -12.15 -16.18 36.47
CA ALA A 488 -11.94 -17.31 35.56
C ALA A 488 -10.57 -17.99 35.75
N VAL A 489 -9.52 -17.20 35.99
CA VAL A 489 -8.18 -17.69 36.38
C VAL A 489 -8.24 -18.46 37.71
N ARG A 490 -8.90 -17.90 38.73
CA ARG A 490 -9.04 -18.53 40.06
C ARG A 490 -9.85 -19.83 40.04
N GLU A 491 -10.87 -19.91 39.18
CA GLU A 491 -11.67 -21.11 38.95
C GLU A 491 -11.01 -22.10 37.97
N ALA A 492 -9.82 -21.78 37.44
CA ALA A 492 -9.09 -22.53 36.41
C ALA A 492 -9.94 -22.84 35.15
N ASN A 493 -10.95 -22.02 34.88
CA ASN A 493 -11.93 -22.27 33.81
C ASN A 493 -11.37 -21.77 32.47
N VAL A 494 -10.90 -22.69 31.63
CA VAL A 494 -10.19 -22.40 30.37
C VAL A 494 -11.06 -21.58 29.40
N LEU A 495 -12.32 -21.99 29.19
CA LEU A 495 -13.24 -21.31 28.26
C LEU A 495 -13.61 -19.90 28.73
N ALA A 496 -13.75 -19.70 30.05
CA ALA A 496 -13.98 -18.39 30.62
C ALA A 496 -12.73 -17.49 30.55
N GLN A 497 -11.53 -18.06 30.71
CA GLN A 497 -10.27 -17.32 30.54
C GLN A 497 -10.07 -16.88 29.08
N GLU A 498 -10.30 -17.78 28.12
CA GLU A 498 -10.25 -17.46 26.70
C GLU A 498 -11.25 -16.36 26.34
N SER A 499 -12.53 -16.52 26.69
CA SER A 499 -13.56 -15.54 26.33
C SER A 499 -13.38 -14.20 27.05
N GLY A 500 -12.92 -14.19 28.31
CA GLY A 500 -12.60 -12.96 29.04
C GLY A 500 -11.41 -12.20 28.45
N ALA A 501 -10.33 -12.90 28.12
CA ALA A 501 -9.16 -12.30 27.48
C ALA A 501 -9.46 -11.83 26.05
N MET A 502 -10.24 -12.59 25.27
CA MET A 502 -10.62 -12.19 23.91
C MET A 502 -11.66 -11.07 23.87
N ALA A 503 -12.55 -10.96 24.86
CA ALA A 503 -13.41 -9.79 25.01
C ALA A 503 -12.57 -8.52 25.32
N LEU A 504 -11.57 -8.62 26.19
CA LEU A 504 -10.61 -7.53 26.47
C LEU A 504 -9.73 -7.20 25.26
N PHE A 505 -9.29 -8.20 24.49
CA PHE A 505 -8.56 -8.01 23.24
C PHE A 505 -9.41 -7.17 22.28
N ASN A 506 -10.64 -7.62 22.00
CA ASN A 506 -11.55 -6.95 21.09
C ASN A 506 -11.86 -5.52 21.57
N LEU A 507 -12.12 -5.32 22.87
CA LEU A 507 -12.31 -3.99 23.48
C LEU A 507 -11.12 -3.04 23.26
N ALA A 508 -9.90 -3.56 23.11
CA ALA A 508 -8.67 -2.80 22.95
C ALA A 508 -8.18 -2.66 21.49
N VAL A 509 -8.74 -3.40 20.52
CA VAL A 509 -8.36 -3.31 19.09
C VAL A 509 -8.46 -1.86 18.63
N ASN A 510 -7.36 -1.33 18.07
CA ASN A 510 -7.17 0.04 17.59
C ASN A 510 -7.49 1.19 18.60
N ASN A 511 -7.89 0.87 19.83
CA ASN A 511 -8.27 1.83 20.86
C ASN A 511 -7.18 1.92 21.94
N ASN A 512 -6.44 3.03 22.00
CA ASN A 512 -5.34 3.18 22.97
C ASN A 512 -5.83 3.60 24.36
N ARG A 513 -6.89 4.41 24.47
CA ARG A 513 -7.54 4.73 25.75
C ARG A 513 -7.95 3.46 26.51
N ASN A 514 -8.50 2.47 25.81
CA ASN A 514 -8.91 1.21 26.45
C ASN A 514 -7.69 0.40 26.93
N LYS A 515 -6.56 0.41 26.19
CA LYS A 515 -5.28 -0.18 26.64
C LYS A 515 -4.71 0.54 27.87
N GLU A 516 -4.77 1.88 27.89
CA GLU A 516 -4.36 2.71 29.04
C GLU A 516 -5.18 2.36 30.29
N THR A 517 -6.50 2.27 30.18
CA THR A 517 -7.39 1.82 31.27
C THR A 517 -7.06 0.40 31.73
N MET A 518 -6.74 -0.52 30.81
CA MET A 518 -6.34 -1.89 31.15
C MET A 518 -4.99 -1.94 31.91
N LEU A 519 -4.00 -1.13 31.50
CA LEU A 519 -2.73 -1.00 32.23
C LEU A 519 -2.97 -0.43 33.64
N ALA A 520 -3.72 0.66 33.76
CA ALA A 520 -4.05 1.28 35.05
C ALA A 520 -4.83 0.33 35.97
N SER A 521 -5.64 -0.57 35.40
CA SER A 521 -6.38 -1.62 36.08
C SER A 521 -5.56 -2.88 36.42
N GLY A 522 -4.25 -2.90 36.10
CA GLY A 522 -3.34 -3.99 36.48
C GLY A 522 -3.41 -5.25 35.60
N VAL A 523 -3.78 -5.13 34.32
CA VAL A 523 -3.89 -6.28 33.39
C VAL A 523 -2.60 -7.13 33.31
N ILE A 524 -1.42 -6.52 33.43
CA ILE A 524 -0.13 -7.21 33.28
C ILE A 524 0.06 -8.29 34.35
N SER A 525 -0.21 -7.99 35.62
CA SER A 525 -0.09 -8.98 36.69
C SER A 525 -1.11 -10.12 36.57
N LEU A 526 -2.29 -9.86 35.97
CA LEU A 526 -3.25 -10.91 35.65
C LEU A 526 -2.78 -11.80 34.49
N LEU A 527 -2.09 -11.22 33.50
CA LEU A 527 -1.45 -11.99 32.43
C LEU A 527 -0.24 -12.80 32.94
N GLU A 528 0.49 -12.32 33.95
CA GLU A 528 1.54 -13.07 34.65
C GLU A 528 0.97 -14.28 35.43
N GLU A 529 -0.21 -14.12 36.06
CA GLU A 529 -0.98 -15.25 36.61
C GLU A 529 -1.37 -16.25 35.48
N MET A 530 -1.82 -15.78 34.32
CA MET A 530 -2.27 -16.64 33.20
C MET A 530 -1.14 -17.42 32.50
N ILE A 531 0.02 -16.82 32.22
CA ILE A 531 1.13 -17.51 31.53
C ILE A 531 1.76 -18.64 32.35
N SER A 532 1.48 -18.68 33.65
CA SER A 532 1.83 -19.81 34.53
C SER A 532 1.02 -21.08 34.22
N ASN A 533 -0.05 -21.00 33.40
CA ASN A 533 -0.91 -22.12 33.02
C ASN A 533 -0.90 -22.36 31.49
N PRO A 534 -0.40 -23.51 30.99
CA PRO A 534 -0.34 -23.81 29.56
C PRO A 534 -1.66 -23.68 28.79
N SER A 535 -2.80 -23.96 29.45
CA SER A 535 -4.13 -23.83 28.82
C SER A 535 -4.52 -22.39 28.46
N SER A 536 -3.81 -21.39 29.01
CA SER A 536 -4.10 -19.96 28.83
C SER A 536 -3.04 -19.23 27.99
N HIS A 537 -2.04 -19.94 27.46
CA HIS A 537 -0.92 -19.35 26.71
C HIS A 537 -1.38 -18.59 25.46
N GLY A 538 -2.30 -19.15 24.66
CA GLY A 538 -2.88 -18.48 23.49
C GLY A 538 -3.54 -17.14 23.82
N PRO A 539 -4.64 -17.10 24.59
CA PRO A 539 -5.34 -15.86 24.92
C PRO A 539 -4.46 -14.84 25.68
N ALA A 540 -3.53 -15.29 26.53
CA ALA A 540 -2.60 -14.37 27.19
C ALA A 540 -1.61 -13.73 26.19
N THR A 541 -1.12 -14.49 25.22
CA THR A 541 -0.17 -14.00 24.20
C THR A 541 -0.83 -13.01 23.24
N ALA A 542 -2.07 -13.30 22.81
CA ALA A 542 -2.86 -12.35 22.02
C ALA A 542 -3.08 -11.02 22.78
N LEU A 543 -3.37 -11.05 24.08
CA LEU A 543 -3.55 -9.83 24.87
C LEU A 543 -2.23 -9.08 25.09
N TYR A 544 -1.11 -9.78 25.29
CA TYR A 544 0.23 -9.16 25.30
C TYR A 544 0.57 -8.49 23.96
N LEU A 545 0.25 -9.11 22.82
CA LEU A 545 0.42 -8.49 21.50
C LEU A 545 -0.40 -7.18 21.42
N ASN A 546 -1.68 -7.23 21.72
CA ASN A 546 -2.58 -6.07 21.63
C ASN A 546 -2.11 -4.91 22.52
N LEU A 547 -1.70 -5.21 23.76
CA LEU A 547 -1.12 -4.24 24.68
C LEU A 547 0.23 -3.70 24.17
N SER A 548 1.10 -4.52 23.57
CA SER A 548 2.41 -4.09 23.06
C SER A 548 2.35 -3.04 21.92
N CYS A 549 1.16 -2.78 21.36
CA CYS A 549 0.92 -1.69 20.42
C CYS A 549 0.80 -0.30 21.09
N LEU A 550 0.78 -0.22 22.43
CA LEU A 550 0.84 1.02 23.22
C LEU A 550 2.28 1.24 23.74
N GLU A 551 2.84 2.44 23.61
CA GLU A 551 4.25 2.71 23.96
C GLU A 551 4.53 2.49 25.46
N GLU A 552 3.63 2.95 26.33
CA GLU A 552 3.69 2.80 27.78
C GLU A 552 3.73 1.31 28.19
N ALA A 553 2.95 0.48 27.49
CA ALA A 553 2.92 -0.97 27.71
C ALA A 553 4.26 -1.63 27.36
N LYS A 554 4.95 -1.19 26.30
CA LYS A 554 6.21 -1.83 25.85
C LYS A 554 7.31 -1.76 26.90
N HIS A 555 7.38 -0.71 27.69
CA HIS A 555 8.35 -0.60 28.79
C HIS A 555 8.01 -1.53 29.96
N ILE A 556 6.72 -1.64 30.31
CA ILE A 556 6.24 -2.51 31.40
C ILE A 556 6.39 -3.98 31.01
N VAL A 557 5.82 -4.40 29.88
CA VAL A 557 5.92 -5.77 29.35
C VAL A 557 7.38 -6.14 29.08
N GLY A 558 8.19 -5.21 28.58
CA GLY A 558 9.63 -5.38 28.31
C GLY A 558 10.51 -5.59 29.55
N THR A 559 9.97 -5.38 30.76
CA THR A 559 10.64 -5.63 32.05
C THR A 559 9.96 -6.73 32.88
N SER A 560 8.91 -7.36 32.36
CA SER A 560 8.05 -8.35 33.02
C SER A 560 8.43 -9.80 32.63
N PRO A 561 7.99 -10.83 33.41
CA PRO A 561 8.06 -12.25 33.03
C PRO A 561 7.47 -12.61 31.66
N ALA A 562 6.72 -11.70 31.03
CA ALA A 562 6.30 -11.82 29.63
C ALA A 562 7.48 -12.05 28.67
N VAL A 563 8.61 -11.35 28.82
CA VAL A 563 9.76 -11.46 27.90
C VAL A 563 10.34 -12.90 27.81
N PRO A 564 10.71 -13.57 28.93
CA PRO A 564 11.16 -14.96 28.87
C PRO A 564 10.08 -15.93 28.40
N PHE A 565 8.81 -15.72 28.78
CA PHE A 565 7.69 -16.53 28.31
C PHE A 565 7.51 -16.47 26.78
N LEU A 566 7.36 -15.27 26.22
CA LEU A 566 7.20 -15.04 24.78
C LEU A 566 8.39 -15.59 23.98
N THR A 567 9.61 -15.49 24.53
CA THR A 567 10.82 -16.05 23.92
C THR A 567 10.80 -17.58 23.88
N GLN A 568 10.29 -18.23 24.94
CA GLN A 568 10.16 -19.70 24.99
C GLN A 568 9.07 -20.23 24.02
N LEU A 569 7.99 -19.48 23.80
CA LEU A 569 6.93 -19.87 22.85
C LEU A 569 7.45 -20.12 21.42
N LEU A 570 8.48 -19.38 20.98
CA LEU A 570 9.09 -19.56 19.65
C LEU A 570 9.57 -21.01 19.45
N GLN A 571 10.14 -21.63 20.49
CA GLN A 571 10.67 -22.99 20.47
C GLN A 571 9.64 -24.04 20.95
N ALA A 572 8.65 -23.67 21.75
CA ALA A 572 7.63 -24.58 22.28
C ALA A 572 6.78 -25.27 21.18
N ASN A 573 6.19 -26.43 21.47
CA ASN A 573 5.24 -27.08 20.57
C ASN A 573 3.80 -26.59 20.85
N VAL A 574 3.52 -25.36 20.42
CA VAL A 574 2.22 -24.68 20.55
C VAL A 574 1.63 -24.32 19.19
N GLU A 575 0.37 -23.88 19.18
CA GLU A 575 -0.34 -23.42 17.98
C GLU A 575 0.42 -22.35 17.19
N ILE A 576 0.33 -22.42 15.86
CA ILE A 576 1.00 -21.50 14.92
C ILE A 576 0.62 -20.04 15.20
N GLN A 577 -0.66 -19.74 15.44
CA GLN A 577 -1.09 -18.38 15.74
C GLN A 577 -0.50 -17.85 17.05
N CYS A 578 -0.47 -18.66 18.11
CA CYS A 578 0.15 -18.30 19.39
C CYS A 578 1.65 -17.94 19.22
N LYS A 579 2.38 -18.66 18.35
CA LYS A 579 3.76 -18.30 17.99
C LYS A 579 3.86 -17.00 17.19
N LEU A 580 2.97 -16.77 16.24
CA LEU A 580 2.94 -15.54 15.44
C LEU A 580 2.65 -14.34 16.33
N ASP A 581 1.65 -14.44 17.21
CA ASP A 581 1.30 -13.39 18.17
C ASP A 581 2.48 -13.08 19.11
N GLY A 582 3.17 -14.13 19.59
CA GLY A 582 4.37 -13.98 20.42
C GLY A 582 5.54 -13.34 19.69
N LEU A 583 5.79 -13.71 18.43
CA LEU A 583 6.82 -13.10 17.59
C LEU A 583 6.51 -11.63 17.25
N HIS A 584 5.25 -11.30 16.99
CA HIS A 584 4.80 -9.92 16.77
C HIS A 584 4.90 -9.07 18.06
N ALA A 585 4.58 -9.64 19.23
CA ALA A 585 4.80 -8.98 20.51
C ALA A 585 6.29 -8.71 20.76
N LEU A 586 7.16 -9.71 20.53
CA LEU A 586 8.62 -9.53 20.62
C LEU A 586 9.15 -8.50 19.63
N TYR A 587 8.59 -8.41 18.41
CA TYR A 587 8.90 -7.35 17.45
C TYR A 587 8.58 -5.96 18.02
N ASN A 588 7.37 -5.74 18.52
CA ASN A 588 6.97 -4.48 19.14
C ASN A 588 7.86 -4.11 20.34
N LEU A 589 8.21 -5.08 21.19
CA LEU A 589 9.08 -4.89 22.35
C LEU A 589 10.54 -4.62 21.97
N SER A 590 11.03 -5.23 20.89
CA SER A 590 12.42 -5.05 20.41
C SER A 590 12.72 -3.66 19.85
N GLY A 591 11.70 -2.92 19.42
CA GLY A 591 11.82 -1.53 18.97
C GLY A 591 12.22 -0.55 20.09
N ILE A 592 12.15 -0.96 21.36
CA ILE A 592 12.49 -0.14 22.52
C ILE A 592 13.89 -0.51 23.05
N PRO A 593 14.90 0.37 22.96
CA PRO A 593 16.27 0.04 23.33
C PRO A 593 16.48 -0.42 24.78
N SER A 594 15.66 0.06 25.73
CA SER A 594 15.73 -0.38 27.14
C SER A 594 15.37 -1.85 27.36
N ASN A 595 14.63 -2.46 26.42
CA ASN A 595 14.16 -3.84 26.53
C ASN A 595 15.20 -4.84 26.02
N ILE A 596 16.17 -4.39 25.20
CA ILE A 596 17.15 -5.28 24.56
C ILE A 596 17.93 -6.15 25.57
N PRO A 597 18.46 -5.64 26.70
CA PRO A 597 19.16 -6.49 27.68
C PRO A 597 18.30 -7.62 28.22
N ASN A 598 17.01 -7.37 28.45
CA ASN A 598 16.07 -8.38 28.95
C ASN A 598 15.77 -9.44 27.89
N LEU A 599 15.54 -9.00 26.64
CA LEU A 599 15.33 -9.88 25.48
C LEU A 599 16.55 -10.80 25.24
N LEU A 600 17.77 -10.28 25.35
CA LEU A 600 19.00 -11.10 25.30
C LEU A 600 19.09 -12.07 26.48
N SER A 601 18.80 -11.63 27.71
CA SER A 601 18.82 -12.50 28.90
C SER A 601 17.80 -13.66 28.83
N ALA A 602 16.72 -13.49 28.07
CA ALA A 602 15.73 -14.52 27.77
C ALA A 602 16.17 -15.50 26.66
N GLY A 603 17.30 -15.26 25.99
CA GLY A 603 17.84 -16.11 24.93
C GLY A 603 17.24 -15.87 23.54
N ILE A 604 16.72 -14.67 23.27
CA ILE A 604 15.97 -14.38 22.02
C ILE A 604 16.73 -14.72 20.73
N ILE A 605 18.05 -14.56 20.72
CA ILE A 605 18.90 -14.89 19.56
C ILE A 605 18.85 -16.40 19.25
N SER A 606 18.83 -17.25 20.28
CA SER A 606 18.66 -18.70 20.14
C SER A 606 17.22 -19.06 19.72
N GLY A 607 16.22 -18.37 20.27
CA GLY A 607 14.81 -18.52 19.89
C GLY A 607 14.58 -18.28 18.40
N LEU A 608 15.01 -17.12 17.90
CA LEU A 608 14.87 -16.72 16.50
C LEU A 608 15.70 -17.58 15.55
N GLN A 609 16.95 -17.91 15.90
CA GLN A 609 17.79 -18.79 15.08
C GLN A 609 17.18 -20.20 14.96
N THR A 610 16.62 -20.74 16.04
CA THR A 610 15.94 -22.05 16.05
C THR A 610 14.68 -22.02 15.20
N LEU A 611 13.91 -20.92 15.26
CA LEU A 611 12.69 -20.76 14.45
C LEU A 611 13.05 -20.69 12.95
N LEU A 612 14.01 -19.84 12.57
CA LEU A 612 14.50 -19.72 11.18
C LEU A 612 15.10 -21.03 10.63
N ALA A 613 15.80 -21.81 11.45
CA ALA A 613 16.45 -23.04 11.00
C ALA A 613 15.46 -24.23 10.82
N ASN A 614 14.33 -24.22 11.53
CA ASN A 614 13.36 -25.33 11.53
C ASN A 614 12.14 -25.08 10.64
N SER A 615 11.93 -23.85 10.13
CA SER A 615 10.75 -23.50 9.32
C SER A 615 11.02 -23.54 7.81
N GLY A 616 10.49 -24.55 7.13
CA GLY A 616 10.48 -24.61 5.65
C GLY A 616 9.43 -23.70 5.00
N GLY A 617 9.31 -22.43 5.42
CA GLY A 617 8.30 -21.51 4.90
C GLY A 617 8.41 -20.07 5.42
N LEU A 618 8.02 -19.13 4.55
CA LEU A 618 8.20 -17.67 4.64
C LEU A 618 7.54 -17.00 5.87
N THR A 619 6.57 -17.66 6.51
CA THR A 619 5.67 -17.07 7.53
C THR A 619 6.37 -16.47 8.75
N TRP A 620 7.63 -16.83 9.01
CA TRP A 620 8.41 -16.35 10.14
C TRP A 620 9.54 -15.41 9.73
N THR A 621 10.08 -15.55 8.52
CA THR A 621 11.37 -14.99 8.11
C THR A 621 11.39 -13.47 8.21
N GLU A 622 10.36 -12.81 7.69
CA GLU A 622 10.24 -11.35 7.70
C GLU A 622 10.25 -10.80 9.14
N LYS A 623 9.41 -11.34 10.03
CA LYS A 623 9.30 -10.84 11.41
C LYS A 623 10.51 -11.21 12.26
N CYS A 624 11.05 -12.43 12.11
CA CYS A 624 12.31 -12.81 12.74
C CYS A 624 13.44 -11.87 12.34
N THR A 625 13.60 -11.57 11.05
CA THR A 625 14.67 -10.71 10.55
C THR A 625 14.46 -9.25 10.98
N ALA A 626 13.21 -8.78 11.05
CA ALA A 626 12.88 -7.46 11.60
C ALA A 626 13.25 -7.32 13.10
N VAL A 627 12.97 -8.34 13.94
CA VAL A 627 13.42 -8.37 15.35
C VAL A 627 14.95 -8.31 15.43
N LEU A 628 15.65 -9.11 14.62
CA LEU A 628 17.12 -9.13 14.59
C LEU A 628 17.72 -7.78 14.18
N ILE A 629 17.11 -7.06 13.23
CA ILE A 629 17.51 -5.70 12.84
C ILE A 629 17.33 -4.71 13.99
N ASN A 630 16.23 -4.79 14.74
CA ASN A 630 15.98 -3.93 15.91
C ASN A 630 17.02 -4.20 17.02
N LEU A 631 17.25 -5.48 17.35
CA LEU A 631 18.25 -5.90 18.34
C LEU A 631 19.66 -5.43 17.96
N ALA A 632 20.04 -5.54 16.68
CA ALA A 632 21.35 -5.15 16.16
C ALA A 632 21.70 -3.65 16.31
N SER A 633 20.79 -2.81 16.80
CA SER A 633 21.11 -1.46 17.29
C SER A 633 22.10 -1.49 18.47
N SER A 634 21.94 -2.45 19.39
CA SER A 634 22.79 -2.66 20.57
C SER A 634 24.09 -3.40 20.21
N SER A 635 25.23 -2.98 20.75
CA SER A 635 26.51 -3.71 20.60
C SER A 635 26.45 -5.10 21.22
N SER A 636 25.92 -5.22 22.43
CA SER A 636 25.77 -6.51 23.14
C SER A 636 24.96 -7.52 22.32
N ALA A 637 23.91 -7.07 21.64
CA ALA A 637 23.12 -7.92 20.77
C ALA A 637 23.91 -8.35 19.53
N ARG A 638 24.63 -7.42 18.87
CA ARG A 638 25.50 -7.77 17.74
C ARG A 638 26.57 -8.79 18.13
N ASP A 639 27.21 -8.64 19.29
CA ASP A 639 28.26 -9.55 19.74
C ASP A 639 27.72 -10.97 20.04
N GLU A 640 26.49 -11.09 20.57
CA GLU A 640 25.79 -12.37 20.74
C GLU A 640 25.38 -12.98 19.38
N MET A 641 24.78 -12.18 18.49
CA MET A 641 24.40 -12.58 17.13
C MET A 641 25.60 -13.06 16.31
N ILE A 642 26.76 -12.41 16.44
CA ILE A 642 28.02 -12.78 15.75
C ILE A 642 28.65 -14.03 16.39
N SER A 643 28.34 -14.31 17.66
CA SER A 643 28.78 -15.53 18.34
C SER A 643 27.93 -16.75 17.95
N ASN A 644 26.65 -16.56 17.57
CA ASN A 644 25.81 -17.61 17.00
C ASN A 644 26.06 -17.77 15.48
N SER A 645 26.99 -18.67 15.10
CA SER A 645 27.25 -18.96 13.69
C SER A 645 26.07 -19.56 12.93
N GLY A 646 25.15 -20.25 13.62
CA GLY A 646 23.92 -20.77 13.01
C GLY A 646 22.99 -19.65 12.54
N LEU A 647 22.99 -18.50 13.23
CA LEU A 647 22.23 -17.33 12.81
C LEU A 647 22.82 -16.70 11.54
N ILE A 648 24.16 -16.61 11.46
CA ILE A 648 24.84 -16.11 10.26
C ILE A 648 24.55 -17.00 9.05
N SER A 649 24.54 -18.33 9.23
CA SER A 649 24.18 -19.29 8.18
C SER A 649 22.71 -19.15 7.77
N ALA A 650 21.77 -19.04 8.71
CA ALA A 650 20.36 -18.78 8.40
C ALA A 650 20.14 -17.47 7.63
N LEU A 651 20.81 -16.38 8.04
CA LEU A 651 20.77 -15.10 7.32
C LEU A 651 21.41 -15.18 5.93
N ALA A 652 22.40 -16.06 5.71
CA ALA A 652 22.97 -16.33 4.40
C ALA A 652 21.99 -17.10 3.50
N THR A 653 21.30 -18.13 4.02
CA THR A 653 20.25 -18.87 3.29
C THR A 653 19.12 -17.96 2.83
N ILE A 654 18.72 -16.97 3.63
CA ILE A 654 17.68 -15.98 3.24
C ILE A 654 18.14 -15.08 2.08
N LEU A 655 19.45 -14.95 1.82
CA LEU A 655 19.94 -14.27 0.60
C LEU A 655 19.75 -15.12 -0.68
N GLU A 656 19.62 -16.43 -0.53
CA GLU A 656 19.44 -17.38 -1.64
C GLU A 656 17.95 -17.72 -1.89
N ALA A 657 17.04 -17.27 -1.02
CA ALA A 657 15.59 -17.30 -1.27
C ALA A 657 15.21 -16.27 -2.34
N ASP A 658 14.20 -16.57 -3.16
CA ASP A 658 13.75 -15.69 -4.25
C ASP A 658 12.95 -14.44 -3.77
N GLU A 659 12.63 -14.34 -2.48
CA GLU A 659 11.81 -13.26 -1.91
C GLU A 659 12.58 -11.93 -1.72
N PRO A 660 12.27 -10.86 -2.48
CA PRO A 660 13.09 -9.65 -2.51
C PRO A 660 13.01 -8.82 -1.22
N ILE A 661 11.95 -8.96 -0.44
CA ILE A 661 11.78 -8.27 0.86
C ILE A 661 12.63 -8.97 1.94
N GLU A 662 12.60 -10.29 1.98
CA GLU A 662 13.42 -11.08 2.92
C GLU A 662 14.92 -10.90 2.62
N GLN A 663 15.29 -10.91 1.34
CA GLN A 663 16.63 -10.52 0.88
C GLN A 663 17.03 -9.12 1.39
N GLU A 664 16.20 -8.08 1.22
CA GLU A 664 16.51 -6.72 1.72
C GLU A 664 16.80 -6.72 3.23
N GLN A 665 15.98 -7.43 3.99
CA GLN A 665 16.10 -7.49 5.45
C GLN A 665 17.34 -8.27 5.87
N ALA A 666 17.61 -9.44 5.28
CA ALA A 666 18.80 -10.23 5.57
C ALA A 666 20.09 -9.48 5.23
N VAL A 667 20.16 -8.82 4.06
CA VAL A 667 21.30 -7.94 3.72
C VAL A 667 21.40 -6.75 4.69
N SER A 668 20.28 -6.16 5.10
CA SER A 668 20.28 -5.06 6.09
C SER A 668 20.82 -5.51 7.45
N CYS A 669 20.45 -6.71 7.91
CA CYS A 669 20.92 -7.30 9.15
C CYS A 669 22.43 -7.65 9.06
N LEU A 670 22.83 -8.38 8.02
CA LEU A 670 24.24 -8.73 7.79
C LEU A 670 25.14 -7.50 7.64
N PHE A 671 24.66 -6.43 7.02
CA PHE A 671 25.38 -5.15 6.97
C PHE A 671 25.56 -4.52 8.37
N LEU A 672 24.55 -4.55 9.24
CA LEU A 672 24.65 -4.04 10.61
C LEU A 672 25.64 -4.87 11.47
N LEU A 673 25.75 -6.18 11.22
CA LEU A 673 26.71 -7.05 11.92
C LEU A 673 28.14 -6.90 11.39
N CYS A 674 28.32 -6.75 10.08
CA CYS A 674 29.65 -6.62 9.45
C CYS A 674 30.26 -5.22 9.63
N ASN A 675 29.44 -4.17 9.75
CA ASN A 675 29.91 -2.78 9.79
C ASN A 675 30.78 -2.49 11.03
N GLY A 676 32.10 -2.45 10.83
CA GLY A 676 33.10 -2.30 11.89
C GLY A 676 33.55 -3.62 12.54
N ASN A 677 33.14 -4.78 12.01
CA ASN A 677 33.51 -6.10 12.54
C ASN A 677 34.09 -7.02 11.45
N ASP A 678 35.43 -7.01 11.35
CA ASP A 678 36.18 -7.82 10.38
C ASP A 678 36.03 -9.33 10.61
N LYS A 679 35.80 -9.78 11.86
CA LYS A 679 35.56 -11.19 12.21
C LYS A 679 34.20 -11.65 11.67
N CYS A 680 33.14 -10.87 11.91
CA CYS A 680 31.81 -11.16 11.34
C CYS A 680 31.89 -11.20 9.80
N SER A 681 32.55 -10.21 9.20
CA SER A 681 32.73 -10.14 7.74
C SER A 681 33.42 -11.40 7.18
N GLN A 682 34.45 -11.92 7.86
CA GLN A 682 35.09 -13.20 7.51
C GLN A 682 34.22 -14.44 7.76
N MET A 683 33.21 -14.38 8.63
CA MET A 683 32.24 -15.46 8.82
C MET A 683 31.20 -15.43 7.69
N VAL A 684 30.59 -14.28 7.43
CA VAL A 684 29.60 -14.09 6.34
C VAL A 684 30.21 -14.43 4.96
N LEU A 685 31.49 -14.11 4.73
CA LEU A 685 32.20 -14.50 3.51
C LEU A 685 32.44 -16.01 3.35
N LYS A 686 32.37 -16.82 4.42
CA LYS A 686 32.53 -18.29 4.35
C LYS A 686 31.25 -18.99 3.93
N GLU A 687 30.09 -18.43 4.28
CA GLU A 687 28.78 -18.89 3.80
C GLU A 687 28.56 -18.63 2.30
N GLY A 688 29.54 -18.03 1.60
CA GLY A 688 29.57 -17.97 0.14
C GLY A 688 28.74 -16.84 -0.50
N VAL A 689 28.06 -16.01 0.29
CA VAL A 689 27.02 -14.99 -0.07
C VAL A 689 27.27 -14.05 -1.25
N ILE A 690 28.47 -14.00 -1.83
CA ILE A 690 28.84 -13.03 -2.88
C ILE A 690 27.95 -13.11 -4.14
N PRO A 691 27.59 -14.28 -4.71
CA PRO A 691 26.71 -14.34 -5.87
C PRO A 691 25.31 -13.77 -5.56
N ALA A 692 24.75 -14.12 -4.40
CA ALA A 692 23.47 -13.60 -3.93
C ALA A 692 23.52 -12.08 -3.75
N LEU A 693 24.51 -11.55 -3.01
CA LEU A 693 24.70 -10.10 -2.84
C LEU A 693 24.90 -9.38 -4.18
N VAL A 694 25.59 -9.97 -5.15
CA VAL A 694 25.73 -9.39 -6.50
C VAL A 694 24.39 -9.40 -7.24
N SER A 695 23.62 -10.48 -7.17
CA SER A 695 22.25 -10.53 -7.73
C SER A 695 21.37 -9.43 -7.11
N ILE A 696 21.30 -9.38 -5.77
CA ILE A 696 20.52 -8.38 -5.02
C ILE A 696 20.97 -6.95 -5.37
N SER A 697 22.27 -6.71 -5.57
CA SER A 697 22.83 -5.40 -5.95
C SER A 697 22.36 -4.86 -7.31
N VAL A 698 21.84 -5.73 -8.19
CA VAL A 698 21.32 -5.41 -9.53
C VAL A 698 19.80 -5.58 -9.60
N ASN A 699 19.25 -6.64 -9.01
CA ASN A 699 17.89 -7.14 -9.23
C ASN A 699 16.92 -6.83 -8.07
N GLY A 700 17.39 -6.73 -6.82
CA GLY A 700 16.55 -6.65 -5.62
C GLY A 700 15.75 -5.34 -5.47
N THR A 701 15.22 -5.08 -4.28
CA THR A 701 14.53 -3.82 -3.96
C THR A 701 15.47 -2.60 -4.03
N SER A 702 14.91 -1.37 -4.01
CA SER A 702 15.73 -0.15 -4.01
C SER A 702 16.69 -0.05 -2.82
N ARG A 703 16.24 -0.41 -1.61
CA ARG A 703 17.07 -0.43 -0.39
C ARG A 703 17.93 -1.68 -0.29
N GLY A 704 17.45 -2.83 -0.78
CA GLY A 704 18.24 -4.05 -0.95
C GLY A 704 19.48 -3.82 -1.82
N LYS A 705 19.32 -3.17 -3.00
CA LYS A 705 20.44 -2.76 -3.87
C LYS A 705 21.45 -1.88 -3.12
N GLU A 706 20.99 -0.84 -2.43
CA GLU A 706 21.87 0.07 -1.68
C GLU A 706 22.67 -0.67 -0.59
N LYS A 707 21.99 -1.53 0.19
CA LYS A 707 22.60 -2.28 1.29
C LYS A 707 23.56 -3.35 0.79
N ALA A 708 23.22 -4.06 -0.29
CA ALA A 708 24.10 -5.05 -0.91
C ALA A 708 25.36 -4.41 -1.49
N GLN A 709 25.23 -3.25 -2.15
CA GLN A 709 26.37 -2.48 -2.66
C GLN A 709 27.29 -2.01 -1.52
N LYS A 710 26.73 -1.57 -0.38
CA LYS A 710 27.50 -1.19 0.81
C LYS A 710 28.21 -2.38 1.47
N LEU A 711 27.56 -3.53 1.57
CA LEU A 711 28.17 -4.75 2.14
C LEU A 711 29.29 -5.31 1.23
N LEU A 712 29.07 -5.32 -0.09
CA LEU A 712 30.12 -5.68 -1.07
C LEU A 712 31.30 -4.70 -1.06
N MET A 713 31.05 -3.42 -0.82
CA MET A 713 32.10 -2.40 -0.66
C MET A 713 32.96 -2.67 0.59
N LEU A 714 32.32 -2.95 1.73
CA LEU A 714 33.01 -3.32 2.98
C LEU A 714 33.90 -4.56 2.80
N PHE A 715 33.39 -5.63 2.17
CA PHE A 715 34.18 -6.83 1.88
C PHE A 715 35.35 -6.59 0.91
N ARG A 716 35.22 -5.61 0.01
CA ARG A 716 36.32 -5.18 -0.88
C ARG A 716 37.38 -4.41 -0.09
N GLU A 717 36.98 -3.47 0.76
CA GLU A 717 37.88 -2.66 1.57
C GLU A 717 38.66 -3.52 2.58
N GLN A 718 38.00 -4.49 3.22
CA GLN A 718 38.67 -5.48 4.08
C GLN A 718 39.74 -6.25 3.30
N ARG A 719 39.40 -6.79 2.11
CA ARG A 719 40.37 -7.49 1.25
C ARG A 719 41.54 -6.62 0.80
N GLN A 720 41.36 -5.29 0.72
CA GLN A 720 42.45 -4.36 0.41
C GLN A 720 43.31 -4.04 1.63
N ARG A 721 42.74 -4.02 2.85
CA ARG A 721 43.51 -3.93 4.12
C ARG A 721 44.31 -5.20 4.42
N ASP A 722 43.76 -6.37 4.06
CA ASP A 722 44.39 -7.68 4.25
C ASP A 722 45.50 -8.00 3.22
N GLN A 723 45.76 -7.11 2.24
CA GLN A 723 46.90 -7.28 1.32
C GLN A 723 48.20 -6.79 1.98
N PRO A 724 49.28 -7.60 1.99
CA PRO A 724 50.58 -7.09 2.42
C PRO A 724 51.03 -5.97 1.47
N PRO A 725 51.68 -4.91 1.98
CA PRO A 725 52.18 -3.83 1.13
C PRO A 725 53.15 -4.41 0.09
N ALA A 726 52.98 -4.00 -1.16
CA ALA A 726 53.86 -4.43 -2.24
C ALA A 726 55.31 -4.03 -1.93
N GLU A 727 56.25 -4.94 -2.20
CA GLU A 727 57.69 -4.66 -2.09
C GLU A 727 58.03 -3.49 -3.01
N ALA A 728 58.35 -2.33 -2.42
CA ALA A 728 58.72 -1.15 -3.18
C ALA A 728 60.05 -1.41 -3.88
N GLU A 729 60.05 -1.48 -5.21
CA GLU A 729 61.27 -1.59 -6.01
C GLU A 729 62.13 -0.35 -5.76
N VAL A 730 63.20 -0.51 -4.97
CA VAL A 730 64.13 0.57 -4.67
C VAL A 730 64.92 0.86 -5.94
N HIS A 731 64.51 1.92 -6.65
CA HIS A 731 65.34 2.56 -7.69
C HIS A 731 66.62 3.11 -7.05
N LEU A 732 67.65 2.25 -6.94
CA LEU A 732 69.00 2.67 -6.61
C LEU A 732 69.56 3.48 -7.78
N SER A 733 69.79 4.76 -7.53
CA SER A 733 70.54 5.66 -8.40
C SER A 733 71.96 5.14 -8.64
N VAL A 734 72.40 5.15 -9.89
CA VAL A 734 73.78 4.81 -10.27
C VAL A 734 74.73 5.95 -9.89
N GLU A 735 75.70 5.66 -9.02
CA GLU A 735 76.94 6.43 -8.93
C GLU A 735 78.15 5.54 -9.27
N ASN A 736 79.13 6.11 -9.96
CA ASN A 736 80.29 5.40 -10.48
C ASN A 736 81.47 5.43 -9.49
N SER A 737 82.20 4.31 -9.38
CA SER A 737 83.60 4.32 -8.96
C SER A 737 84.35 3.10 -9.52
N ASP A 738 85.35 3.33 -10.36
CA ASP A 738 86.20 2.28 -10.92
C ASP A 738 87.19 1.69 -9.90
N LYS A 739 87.41 0.36 -9.92
CA LYS A 739 88.66 -0.28 -10.38
C LYS A 739 88.68 -1.81 -10.15
N PRO A 740 89.59 -2.59 -10.80
CA PRO A 740 89.29 -3.99 -11.13
C PRO A 740 90.23 -5.07 -10.51
N MET A 741 89.78 -6.33 -10.68
CA MET A 741 90.59 -7.56 -10.88
C MET A 741 91.49 -8.12 -9.75
N SER A 742 91.11 -9.30 -9.25
CA SER A 742 92.03 -10.43 -9.05
C SER A 742 91.30 -11.78 -8.95
N VAL A 743 91.77 -12.80 -9.68
CA VAL A 743 91.28 -14.20 -9.69
C VAL A 743 92.51 -15.11 -9.83
N PRO A 744 92.67 -16.17 -9.00
CA PRO A 744 92.54 -17.53 -9.54
C PRO A 744 92.00 -18.63 -8.59
N GLU A 745 91.16 -19.48 -9.18
CA GLU A 745 91.16 -20.97 -9.13
C GLU A 745 91.24 -21.77 -7.81
N SER A 746 90.20 -22.60 -7.56
CA SER A 746 90.32 -24.08 -7.63
C SER A 746 88.94 -24.80 -7.53
N LYS A 747 88.88 -26.05 -8.02
CA LYS A 747 87.74 -27.01 -8.02
C LYS A 747 88.32 -28.45 -7.84
N PRO A 748 87.52 -29.54 -7.71
CA PRO A 748 86.15 -29.75 -7.19
C PRO A 748 86.25 -30.55 -5.85
N LEU A 749 85.36 -31.41 -5.28
CA LEU A 749 84.04 -32.05 -5.56
C LEU A 749 83.16 -31.89 -4.29
N CYS A 750 81.86 -31.58 -4.36
CA CYS A 750 80.69 -32.43 -4.65
C CYS A 750 80.31 -33.50 -3.59
N LYS A 751 79.32 -33.17 -2.73
CA LYS A 751 78.01 -33.88 -2.68
C LYS A 751 76.93 -33.17 -1.83
N SER A 752 75.75 -33.06 -2.44
CA SER A 752 74.39 -32.90 -1.90
C SER A 752 74.15 -32.77 -0.37
N VAL A 753 73.50 -31.68 0.06
CA VAL A 753 72.05 -31.60 0.41
C VAL A 753 71.72 -30.14 0.79
N SER A 754 70.75 -29.52 0.11
CA SER A 754 70.36 -28.12 0.38
C SER A 754 69.20 -28.02 1.39
N ARG A 755 69.20 -26.97 2.21
CA ARG A 755 68.20 -26.70 3.25
C ARG A 755 67.55 -25.33 3.02
N ARG A 756 66.26 -25.25 3.33
CA ARG A 756 65.38 -24.05 3.45
C ARG A 756 64.85 -23.41 2.15
N LYS A 757 63.52 -23.53 2.02
CA LYS A 757 62.55 -22.45 1.76
C LYS A 757 62.96 -21.29 0.84
N MET A 758 62.28 -21.20 -0.29
CA MET A 758 61.72 -19.93 -0.81
C MET A 758 60.34 -20.23 -1.38
N SER A 759 59.39 -19.30 -1.23
CA SER A 759 57.99 -19.44 -1.63
C SER A 759 57.67 -18.53 -2.81
N LYS A 760 57.00 -19.03 -3.84
CA LYS A 760 56.25 -18.22 -4.81
C LYS A 760 54.83 -18.78 -5.01
N PRO A 761 53.83 -17.93 -5.30
CA PRO A 761 52.42 -18.25 -5.10
C PRO A 761 51.81 -19.01 -6.28
N PHE A 762 50.78 -19.82 -5.98
CA PHE A 762 49.90 -20.39 -7.00
C PHE A 762 48.46 -19.95 -6.80
N ARG A 763 47.85 -19.52 -7.92
CA ARG A 763 46.42 -19.25 -8.04
C ARG A 763 45.65 -20.56 -7.87
N PHE A 764 44.53 -20.54 -7.15
CA PHE A 764 43.56 -21.65 -7.20
C PHE A 764 42.26 -21.20 -7.84
N LEU A 765 41.84 -21.95 -8.86
CA LEU A 765 40.57 -21.78 -9.55
C LEU A 765 39.46 -22.39 -8.70
N TRP A 766 38.25 -21.83 -8.78
CA TRP A 766 37.04 -22.59 -8.48
C TRP A 766 36.92 -23.79 -9.43
N LYS A 767 36.57 -24.96 -8.88
CA LYS A 767 35.91 -26.04 -9.60
C LYS A 767 34.79 -26.58 -8.72
N SER A 768 33.57 -26.47 -9.22
CA SER A 768 32.42 -27.15 -8.66
C SER A 768 32.60 -28.67 -8.78
N LYS A 769 32.05 -29.40 -7.81
CA LYS A 769 31.75 -30.83 -7.94
C LYS A 769 30.37 -31.10 -7.37
N SER A 770 29.52 -31.68 -8.21
CA SER A 770 28.24 -32.27 -7.84
C SER A 770 28.46 -33.51 -6.95
N TYR A 771 27.55 -33.74 -6.01
CA TYR A 771 27.44 -35.01 -5.31
C TYR A 771 26.40 -35.91 -6.00
N SER A 772 26.74 -37.20 -6.11
CA SER A 772 25.82 -38.25 -6.54
C SER A 772 25.34 -39.04 -5.34
N VAL A 773 24.12 -39.55 -5.43
CA VAL A 773 23.54 -40.57 -4.56
C VAL A 773 24.51 -41.74 -4.34
N TYR A 774 24.55 -42.25 -3.11
CA TYR A 774 24.74 -43.68 -2.85
C TYR A 774 23.90 -44.11 -1.64
N GLN A 775 23.42 -45.35 -1.67
CA GLN A 775 22.59 -45.95 -0.63
C GLN A 775 23.46 -46.61 0.46
N CYS A 776 23.00 -46.54 1.71
CA CYS A 776 22.92 -47.69 2.62
C CYS A 776 21.94 -47.36 3.75
#